data_AF-A0A8D0WF49-F1
#
_entry.id   AF-A0A8D0WF49-F1
#
_cell.length_a   1.000
_cell.length_b   1.000
_cell.length_c   1.000
_cell.angle_alpha   90.00
_cell.angle_beta   90.00
_cell.angle_gamma   90.00
#
_symmetry.space_group_name_H-M   'P 1'
#
loop_
_entity.id
_entity.type
_entity.pdbx_description
1 polymer ?
#
loop_
_entity_poly.entity_id
_entity_poly.type
_entity_poly.pdbx_seq_one_letter_code
_entity_poly.pdbx_strand_id
1 'polypeptide(L)'
;MNRCAEAAAVAASVPGAGVGNAGLRPPMVPRQASFFPPPVPNPFVQQTRLGAARRLQIFFLGIILLPIRVLLVAFVLLLAWPFAAISTACCPEKLTHPMTGWRRKTAHPVLKFLGRALFFSMGFIVTVKGKIASPVEAPIFVVAPHSTFFDGIACIIAGLPSIVSRNENVQVPLIGRILRAVQPVLVSRVDPDSRKNTISEIIRRATSGGEWPQILVFPEGTCTNRSCLITFKPGAFIPGVPVQPVLLRYPNKLDTVTWTWQGYTFIQLCVLTWCQPFTKVEVEFMPVQVPNDEERSDPILFANRVRNLMAEALGIPVTDHTYEDCRLMISAGQLTLPMEAGLVEFTKISRKLKLDWDGIRKHLDEYAAIASSSKGGRIGIEEFAEYLKLPVSDVLRQLFALFDRALLEGADQGLGQALGGLLGGGGQRRGGGNIGGIVGGIVNFISESAAAQYTPEPPPTQQHFTNVEANESDEVRRFRQQFAQLAGPDMEVGATDLMNILNKVLSKHKDLKSDGFSLDTCRSIVSVMDSDTTGKLGFEEFKYLWNNIKKWQCIYKQYDRDQSGSLGSSQVRGALQAAGFQLNEQLYQTIIRRYAEEDGRMDFNSFISCLVRLDAMFRAFRSLDRDADGLIQVYIQEWLQLTMYS
;
A
#
# COMPACT_ATOMS: atom_id res chain seq x y z
N MET A 1 -36.66 -5.49 24.69
CA MET A 1 -36.67 -6.84 25.27
C MET A 1 -37.41 -7.90 24.44
N ASN A 2 -37.97 -7.59 23.25
CA ASN A 2 -38.76 -8.57 22.47
C ASN A 2 -38.08 -9.21 21.24
N ARG A 3 -36.74 -9.17 21.11
CA ARG A 3 -36.04 -9.82 19.98
C ARG A 3 -35.32 -11.13 20.33
N CYS A 4 -35.25 -11.50 21.61
CA CYS A 4 -34.70 -12.80 22.03
C CYS A 4 -35.74 -13.92 22.05
N ALA A 5 -37.03 -13.60 22.13
CA ALA A 5 -38.11 -14.60 22.21
C ALA A 5 -38.50 -15.21 20.85
N GLU A 6 -38.44 -14.44 19.76
CA GLU A 6 -38.76 -14.94 18.41
C GLU A 6 -37.73 -15.94 17.88
N ALA A 7 -36.45 -15.81 18.27
CA ALA A 7 -35.40 -16.74 17.86
C ALA A 7 -35.52 -18.12 18.53
N ALA A 8 -36.13 -18.19 19.72
CA ALA A 8 -36.32 -19.45 20.44
C ALA A 8 -37.55 -20.25 19.94
N ALA A 9 -38.57 -19.57 19.41
CA ALA A 9 -39.79 -20.22 18.92
C ALA A 9 -39.59 -20.96 17.58
N VAL A 10 -38.66 -20.50 16.73
CA VAL A 10 -38.33 -21.15 15.45
C VAL A 10 -37.52 -22.45 15.66
N ALA A 11 -36.80 -22.57 16.79
CA ALA A 11 -36.01 -23.75 17.10
C ALA A 11 -36.86 -24.95 17.59
N ALA A 12 -38.14 -24.74 17.94
CA ALA A 12 -38.98 -25.74 18.60
C ALA A 12 -39.98 -26.47 17.68
N SER A 13 -40.01 -26.20 16.37
CA SER A 13 -41.12 -26.64 15.50
C SER A 13 -40.78 -27.59 14.35
N VAL A 14 -39.73 -28.42 14.43
CA VAL A 14 -39.46 -29.44 13.39
C VAL A 14 -39.44 -30.86 14.02
N PRO A 15 -40.45 -31.71 13.76
CA PRO A 15 -40.51 -33.08 14.25
C PRO A 15 -39.63 -34.03 13.42
N GLY A 16 -39.00 -35.00 14.10
CA GLY A 16 -38.18 -36.03 13.48
C GLY A 16 -38.98 -37.16 12.82
N ALA A 17 -38.46 -37.67 11.70
CA ALA A 17 -38.74 -39.01 11.18
C ALA A 17 -37.63 -39.43 10.18
N GLY A 18 -37.12 -40.66 10.32
CA GLY A 18 -36.50 -41.41 9.23
C GLY A 18 -35.02 -41.76 9.40
N VAL A 19 -34.76 -42.97 9.87
CA VAL A 19 -33.45 -43.64 9.94
C VAL A 19 -32.83 -43.79 8.54
N GLY A 20 -31.58 -43.33 8.37
CA GLY A 20 -30.78 -43.52 7.17
C GLY A 20 -29.33 -43.10 7.40
N ASN A 21 -28.43 -44.07 7.42
CA ASN A 21 -27.03 -43.97 7.82
C ASN A 21 -26.18 -43.22 6.76
N ALA A 22 -25.78 -41.98 7.03
CA ALA A 22 -24.67 -41.28 6.36
C ALA A 22 -24.23 -40.07 7.21
N GLY A 23 -22.91 -39.93 7.44
CA GLY A 23 -22.33 -38.93 8.35
C GLY A 23 -22.80 -37.50 8.09
N LEU A 24 -23.43 -36.89 9.10
CA LEU A 24 -23.87 -35.51 9.06
C LEU A 24 -22.78 -34.59 9.63
N ARG A 25 -22.15 -33.84 8.71
CA ARG A 25 -21.38 -32.64 9.01
C ARG A 25 -22.25 -31.67 9.84
N PRO A 26 -21.66 -30.93 10.81
CA PRO A 26 -22.37 -29.86 11.51
C PRO A 26 -22.86 -28.81 10.51
N PRO A 27 -23.97 -28.10 10.80
CA PRO A 27 -24.56 -27.13 9.88
C PRO A 27 -23.53 -26.05 9.50
N MET A 28 -23.36 -25.85 8.19
CA MET A 28 -22.48 -24.82 7.63
C MET A 28 -22.97 -23.44 8.03
N VAL A 29 -22.25 -22.78 8.93
CA VAL A 29 -22.37 -21.33 9.14
C VAL A 29 -21.37 -20.64 8.20
N PRO A 30 -21.77 -19.64 7.41
CA PRO A 30 -20.85 -18.89 6.56
C PRO A 30 -19.72 -18.27 7.38
N ARG A 31 -18.55 -18.13 6.76
CA ARG A 31 -17.24 -17.66 7.28
C ARG A 31 -17.26 -16.21 7.84
N GLN A 32 -18.40 -15.70 8.27
CA GLN A 32 -18.70 -14.26 8.40
C GLN A 32 -18.79 -13.71 9.84
N ALA A 33 -18.58 -14.52 10.89
CA ALA A 33 -18.56 -13.99 12.25
C ALA A 33 -17.55 -14.73 13.12
N SER A 34 -16.45 -14.05 13.49
CA SER A 34 -15.67 -14.41 14.67
C SER A 34 -16.62 -14.44 15.87
N PHE A 35 -16.55 -15.49 16.70
CA PHE A 35 -17.36 -15.60 17.93
C PHE A 35 -16.96 -14.58 19.01
N PHE A 36 -15.83 -13.88 18.83
CA PHE A 36 -15.35 -12.82 19.69
C PHE A 36 -15.15 -11.54 18.88
N PRO A 37 -15.71 -10.39 19.31
CA PRO A 37 -15.44 -9.12 18.66
C PRO A 37 -13.94 -8.81 18.74
N PRO A 38 -13.33 -8.21 17.71
CA PRO A 38 -11.91 -7.86 17.75
C PRO A 38 -11.63 -6.94 18.96
N PRO A 39 -10.47 -7.07 19.62
CA PRO A 39 -10.14 -6.29 20.82
C PRO A 39 -10.15 -4.78 20.55
N VAL A 40 -9.88 -4.40 19.30
CA VAL A 40 -10.02 -3.03 18.80
C VAL A 40 -10.72 -3.09 17.43
N PRO A 41 -11.72 -2.23 17.15
CA PRO A 41 -12.33 -2.14 15.83
C PRO A 41 -11.29 -1.84 14.74
N ASN A 42 -11.47 -2.40 13.54
CA ASN A 42 -10.57 -2.17 12.42
C ASN A 42 -10.45 -0.65 12.14
N PRO A 43 -9.25 -0.03 12.28
CA PRO A 43 -9.09 1.41 12.13
C PRO A 43 -9.17 1.91 10.69
N PHE A 44 -9.10 1.01 9.70
CA PHE A 44 -8.98 1.35 8.28
C PHE A 44 -10.28 1.17 7.50
N VAL A 45 -11.38 0.85 8.17
CA VAL A 45 -12.68 0.62 7.54
C VAL A 45 -13.74 1.45 8.26
N GLN A 46 -14.48 2.24 7.48
CA GLN A 46 -15.63 2.98 7.96
C GLN A 46 -16.85 2.66 7.10
N GLN A 47 -17.86 2.00 7.68
CA GLN A 47 -19.15 1.80 7.03
C GLN A 47 -20.18 2.82 7.53
N THR A 48 -20.32 3.95 6.84
CA THR A 48 -21.39 4.91 7.14
C THR A 48 -22.72 4.42 6.54
N ARG A 49 -23.58 3.83 7.37
CA ARG A 49 -24.93 3.41 6.94
C ARG A 49 -25.91 4.59 6.99
N LEU A 50 -26.23 5.13 5.81
CA LEU A 50 -27.24 6.19 5.66
C LEU A 50 -28.63 5.60 5.45
N GLY A 51 -29.54 5.78 6.43
CA GLY A 51 -30.96 5.43 6.28
C GLY A 51 -31.68 6.34 5.27
N ALA A 52 -32.83 5.89 4.75
CA ALA A 52 -33.57 6.58 3.68
C ALA A 52 -33.92 8.04 4.04
N ALA A 53 -34.38 8.29 5.27
CA ALA A 53 -34.68 9.64 5.75
C ALA A 53 -33.46 10.57 5.73
N ARG A 54 -32.27 10.06 6.06
CA ARG A 54 -31.03 10.85 6.03
C ARG A 54 -30.55 11.11 4.61
N ARG A 55 -30.71 10.14 3.70
CA ARG A 55 -30.42 10.35 2.27
C ARG A 55 -31.32 11.43 1.68
N LEU A 56 -32.62 11.40 2.00
CA LEU A 56 -33.57 12.42 1.56
C LEU A 56 -33.24 13.80 2.14
N GLN A 57 -32.88 13.86 3.42
CA GLN A 57 -32.42 15.11 4.04
C GLN A 57 -31.15 15.66 3.36
N ILE A 58 -30.13 14.82 3.15
CA ILE A 58 -28.88 15.21 2.48
C ILE A 58 -29.16 15.67 1.05
N PHE A 59 -30.09 15.03 0.35
CA PHE A 59 -30.50 15.41 -1.00
C PHE A 59 -31.12 16.81 -1.04
N PHE A 60 -32.15 17.07 -0.23
CA PHE A 60 -32.81 18.38 -0.19
C PHE A 60 -31.89 19.50 0.30
N LEU A 61 -31.09 19.24 1.35
CA LEU A 61 -30.08 20.20 1.80
C LEU A 61 -28.99 20.40 0.76
N GLY A 62 -28.62 19.36 0.02
CA GLY A 62 -27.60 19.40 -1.02
C GLY A 62 -27.96 20.30 -2.18
N ILE A 63 -29.22 20.32 -2.61
CA ILE A 63 -29.71 21.23 -3.68
C ILE A 63 -29.42 22.69 -3.35
N ILE A 64 -29.49 23.06 -2.06
CA ILE A 64 -29.30 24.44 -1.61
C ILE A 64 -27.86 24.70 -1.16
N LEU A 65 -27.33 23.90 -0.23
CA LEU A 65 -26.06 24.16 0.44
C LEU A 65 -24.86 23.87 -0.46
N LEU A 66 -24.89 22.80 -1.25
CA LEU A 66 -23.75 22.40 -2.06
C LEU A 66 -23.33 23.47 -3.08
N PRO A 67 -24.23 24.02 -3.94
CA PRO A 67 -23.84 25.05 -4.90
C PRO A 67 -23.33 26.31 -4.21
N ILE A 68 -23.97 26.74 -3.11
CA ILE A 68 -23.52 27.91 -2.33
C ILE A 68 -22.11 27.68 -1.78
N ARG A 69 -21.85 26.53 -1.16
CA ARG A 69 -20.54 26.22 -0.57
C ARG A 69 -19.45 26.06 -1.63
N VAL A 70 -19.74 25.43 -2.76
CA VAL A 70 -18.80 25.33 -3.90
C VAL A 70 -18.40 26.73 -4.37
N LEU A 71 -19.36 27.63 -4.56
CA LEU A 71 -19.09 29.01 -4.99
C LEU A 71 -18.27 29.77 -3.94
N LEU A 72 -18.62 29.67 -2.65
CA LEU A 72 -17.88 30.32 -1.56
C LEU A 72 -16.45 29.77 -1.43
N VAL A 73 -16.26 28.45 -1.52
CA VAL A 73 -14.94 27.80 -1.47
C VAL A 73 -14.10 28.25 -2.66
N ALA A 74 -14.65 28.23 -3.88
CA ALA A 74 -13.96 28.70 -5.08
C ALA A 74 -13.55 30.17 -4.95
N PHE A 75 -14.46 31.03 -4.48
CA PHE A 75 -14.19 32.45 -4.26
C PHE A 75 -13.06 32.67 -3.25
N VAL A 76 -13.09 31.99 -2.09
CA VAL A 76 -12.03 32.13 -1.07
C VAL A 76 -10.68 31.63 -1.58
N LEU A 77 -10.65 30.53 -2.34
CA LEU A 77 -9.40 30.03 -2.93
C LEU A 77 -8.83 30.99 -3.99
N LEU A 78 -9.68 31.57 -4.83
CA LEU A 78 -9.28 32.60 -5.80
C LEU A 78 -8.74 33.86 -5.11
N LEU A 79 -9.34 34.27 -4.00
CA LEU A 79 -8.83 35.38 -3.19
C LEU A 79 -7.52 35.06 -2.48
N ALA A 80 -7.32 33.82 -2.00
CA ALA A 80 -6.10 33.43 -1.29
C ALA A 80 -4.89 33.30 -2.23
N TRP A 81 -5.13 32.88 -3.47
CA TRP A 81 -4.08 32.63 -4.44
C TRP A 81 -3.14 33.81 -4.72
N PRO A 82 -3.57 35.06 -4.97
CA PRO A 82 -2.65 36.17 -5.22
C PRO A 82 -1.73 36.45 -4.03
N PHE A 83 -2.23 36.37 -2.80
CA PHE A 83 -1.39 36.52 -1.60
C PHE A 83 -0.35 35.40 -1.50
N ALA A 84 -0.75 34.16 -1.77
CA ALA A 84 0.17 33.05 -1.85
C ALA A 84 1.22 33.27 -2.95
N ALA A 85 0.79 33.67 -4.15
CA ALA A 85 1.65 33.89 -5.31
C ALA A 85 2.68 35.00 -5.08
N ILE A 86 2.26 36.14 -4.52
CA ILE A 86 3.13 37.27 -4.16
C ILE A 86 4.11 36.86 -3.05
N SER A 87 3.62 36.22 -1.99
CA SER A 87 4.48 35.84 -0.85
C SER A 87 5.59 34.87 -1.25
N THR A 88 5.36 34.04 -2.26
CA THR A 88 6.31 33.03 -2.73
C THR A 88 6.98 33.41 -4.07
N ALA A 89 6.75 34.62 -4.59
CA ALA A 89 7.33 35.08 -5.85
C ALA A 89 8.86 35.16 -5.75
N CYS A 90 9.61 34.65 -6.74
CA CYS A 90 11.08 34.63 -6.70
C CYS A 90 11.69 33.85 -5.50
N CYS A 91 10.91 32.99 -4.83
CA CYS A 91 11.47 32.03 -3.88
C CYS A 91 11.99 30.81 -4.64
N PRO A 92 13.17 30.26 -4.27
CA PRO A 92 13.63 29.00 -4.84
C PRO A 92 12.65 27.87 -4.46
N GLU A 93 12.62 26.82 -5.29
CA GLU A 93 11.74 25.66 -5.06
C GLU A 93 12.06 24.95 -3.74
N LYS A 94 13.34 24.91 -3.36
CA LYS A 94 13.82 24.45 -2.05
C LYS A 94 14.32 25.63 -1.23
N LEU A 95 13.60 25.97 -0.16
CA LEU A 95 13.96 27.06 0.74
C LEU A 95 15.10 26.63 1.68
N THR A 96 16.20 27.39 1.67
CA THR A 96 17.32 27.22 2.61
C THR A 96 17.14 28.03 3.90
N HIS A 97 16.40 29.14 3.83
CA HIS A 97 16.06 30.03 4.94
C HIS A 97 14.54 30.26 5.01
N PRO A 98 13.99 30.54 6.21
CA PRO A 98 12.56 30.79 6.34
C PRO A 98 12.16 32.08 5.64
N MET A 99 10.92 32.15 5.18
CA MET A 99 10.35 33.39 4.66
C MET A 99 10.21 34.41 5.80
N THR A 100 10.87 35.56 5.65
CA THR A 100 10.91 36.64 6.65
C THR A 100 10.39 37.97 6.07
N GLY A 101 10.37 39.01 6.91
CA GLY A 101 10.06 40.38 6.50
C GLY A 101 8.61 40.59 6.06
N TRP A 102 8.43 41.40 5.02
CA TRP A 102 7.10 41.80 4.54
C TRP A 102 6.27 40.61 4.05
N ARG A 103 6.88 39.62 3.38
CA ARG A 103 6.19 38.43 2.85
C ARG A 103 5.42 37.70 3.94
N ARG A 104 6.06 37.51 5.10
CA ARG A 104 5.44 36.88 6.27
C ARG A 104 4.45 37.81 6.96
N LYS A 105 4.83 39.08 7.18
CA LYS A 105 4.00 40.05 7.91
C LYS A 105 2.68 40.40 7.21
N THR A 106 2.63 40.36 5.87
CA THR A 106 1.42 40.69 5.11
C THR A 106 0.62 39.45 4.70
N ALA A 107 1.27 38.41 4.15
CA ALA A 107 0.55 37.27 3.60
C ALA A 107 0.04 36.29 4.66
N HIS A 108 0.79 36.02 5.73
CA HIS A 108 0.38 35.02 6.73
C HIS A 108 -0.92 35.38 7.46
N PRO A 109 -1.12 36.63 7.96
CA PRO A 109 -2.39 36.98 8.61
C PRO A 109 -3.58 36.85 7.66
N VAL A 110 -3.41 37.26 6.40
CA VAL A 110 -4.46 37.16 5.36
C VAL A 110 -4.75 35.70 5.03
N LEU A 111 -3.74 34.88 4.78
CA LEU A 111 -3.91 33.46 4.49
C LEU A 111 -4.51 32.70 5.68
N LYS A 112 -4.18 33.08 6.92
CA LYS A 112 -4.79 32.52 8.13
C LYS A 112 -6.27 32.88 8.21
N PHE A 113 -6.62 34.15 7.95
CA PHE A 113 -8.01 34.61 7.92
C PHE A 113 -8.81 33.90 6.80
N LEU A 114 -8.28 33.88 5.58
CA LEU A 114 -8.91 33.21 4.44
C LEU A 114 -9.00 31.70 4.65
N GLY A 115 -8.02 31.07 5.30
CA GLY A 115 -8.09 29.67 5.69
C GLY A 115 -9.23 29.40 6.69
N ARG A 116 -9.47 30.29 7.66
CA ARG A 116 -10.63 30.18 8.56
C ARG A 116 -11.94 30.36 7.81
N ALA A 117 -12.00 31.35 6.92
CA ALA A 117 -13.15 31.58 6.05
C ALA A 117 -13.42 30.38 5.14
N LEU A 118 -12.38 29.72 4.61
CA LEU A 118 -12.48 28.53 3.77
C LEU A 118 -13.18 27.38 4.51
N PHE A 119 -12.69 27.03 5.71
CA PHE A 119 -13.31 25.96 6.50
C PHE A 119 -14.71 26.32 6.98
N PHE A 120 -14.96 27.59 7.32
CA PHE A 120 -16.32 28.06 7.63
C PHE A 120 -17.26 27.92 6.42
N SER A 121 -16.81 28.30 5.21
CA SER A 121 -17.57 28.12 3.96
C SER A 121 -17.82 26.66 3.61
N MET A 122 -16.94 25.74 4.00
CA MET A 122 -17.17 24.29 3.91
C MET A 122 -18.20 23.77 4.93
N GLY A 123 -18.62 24.60 5.89
CA GLY A 123 -19.58 24.24 6.95
C GLY A 123 -18.95 23.86 8.29
N PHE A 124 -17.65 24.04 8.49
CA PHE A 124 -16.99 23.66 9.73
C PHE A 124 -17.18 24.70 10.84
N ILE A 125 -17.58 24.23 12.02
CA ILE A 125 -17.60 25.00 13.25
C ILE A 125 -16.48 24.49 14.15
N VAL A 126 -15.49 25.35 14.38
CA VAL A 126 -14.25 24.98 15.08
C VAL A 126 -14.30 25.41 16.54
N THR A 127 -14.07 24.46 17.43
CA THR A 127 -13.80 24.73 18.85
C THR A 127 -12.32 24.51 19.10
N VAL A 128 -11.65 25.48 19.74
CA VAL A 128 -10.23 25.39 20.07
C VAL A 128 -10.09 25.26 21.58
N LYS A 129 -9.31 24.28 22.03
CA LYS A 129 -8.99 24.04 23.45
C LYS A 129 -7.48 24.05 23.66
N GLY A 130 -7.05 24.38 24.87
CA GLY A 130 -5.64 24.43 25.24
C GLY A 130 -4.90 25.66 24.70
N LYS A 131 -3.61 25.75 25.04
CA LYS A 131 -2.73 26.86 24.66
C LYS A 131 -1.74 26.39 23.60
N ILE A 132 -1.64 27.16 22.51
CA ILE A 132 -0.65 26.90 21.45
C ILE A 132 0.72 27.31 21.96
N ALA A 133 1.68 26.39 21.94
CA ALA A 133 3.07 26.63 22.31
C ALA A 133 3.78 27.43 21.21
N SER A 134 4.75 28.25 21.62
CA SER A 134 5.61 28.98 20.70
C SER A 134 6.59 28.04 19.96
N PRO A 135 7.17 28.47 18.83
CA PRO A 135 8.19 27.70 18.12
C PRO A 135 9.44 27.35 18.95
N VAL A 136 9.73 28.14 19.99
CA VAL A 136 10.86 27.90 20.90
C VAL A 136 10.51 26.85 21.96
N GLU A 137 9.27 26.87 22.47
CA GLU A 137 8.79 25.91 23.46
C GLU A 137 8.57 24.52 22.85
N ALA A 138 7.97 24.45 21.66
CA ALA A 138 7.71 23.20 20.96
C ALA A 138 7.79 23.39 19.44
N PRO A 139 8.93 23.10 18.80
CA PRO A 139 9.10 23.29 17.35
C PRO A 139 8.23 22.35 16.49
N ILE A 140 7.63 21.30 17.05
CA ILE A 140 6.86 20.30 16.29
C ILE A 140 5.47 20.10 16.91
N PHE A 141 4.42 20.18 16.10
CA PHE A 141 3.07 19.72 16.40
C PHE A 141 2.88 18.29 15.92
N VAL A 142 2.40 17.42 16.82
CA VAL A 142 2.03 16.03 16.50
C VAL A 142 0.51 15.92 16.55
N VAL A 143 -0.13 15.74 15.40
CA VAL A 143 -1.60 15.81 15.28
C VAL A 143 -2.20 14.42 15.11
N ALA A 144 -3.18 14.04 15.92
CA ALA A 144 -3.90 12.77 15.83
C ALA A 144 -5.32 12.86 16.45
N PRO A 145 -6.26 11.99 16.07
CA PRO A 145 -6.16 11.02 14.98
C PRO A 145 -6.24 11.70 13.61
N HIS A 146 -5.43 11.26 12.66
CA HIS A 146 -5.53 11.65 11.26
C HIS A 146 -6.68 10.86 10.63
N SER A 147 -7.80 11.52 10.35
CA SER A 147 -9.02 10.87 9.89
C SER A 147 -9.42 11.29 8.47
N THR A 148 -8.93 12.44 8.01
CA THR A 148 -9.42 13.05 6.77
C THR A 148 -8.50 14.13 6.23
N PHE A 149 -8.64 14.45 4.95
CA PHE A 149 -7.95 15.60 4.37
C PHE A 149 -8.43 16.94 4.98
N PHE A 150 -9.63 16.99 5.57
CA PHE A 150 -10.10 18.17 6.32
C PHE A 150 -9.31 18.43 7.61
N ASP A 151 -8.49 17.48 8.08
CA ASP A 151 -7.62 17.68 9.25
C ASP A 151 -6.58 18.80 9.03
N GLY A 152 -6.39 19.23 7.77
CA GLY A 152 -5.66 20.45 7.43
C GLY A 152 -6.17 21.70 8.16
N ILE A 153 -7.36 21.66 8.77
CA ILE A 153 -7.86 22.70 9.67
C ILE A 153 -6.92 22.94 10.85
N ALA A 154 -6.23 21.90 11.35
CA ALA A 154 -5.24 22.02 12.41
C ALA A 154 -4.12 23.00 12.01
N CYS A 155 -3.69 22.99 10.75
CA CYS A 155 -2.69 23.93 10.22
C CYS A 155 -3.19 25.38 10.29
N ILE A 156 -4.45 25.62 9.93
CA ILE A 156 -5.05 26.97 10.00
C ILE A 156 -5.12 27.47 11.46
N ILE A 157 -5.57 26.61 12.37
CA ILE A 157 -5.73 26.96 13.79
C ILE A 157 -4.37 27.16 14.47
N ALA A 158 -3.40 26.29 14.20
CA ALA A 158 -2.04 26.37 14.72
C ALA A 158 -1.23 27.57 14.20
N GLY A 159 -1.74 28.31 13.21
CA GLY A 159 -1.10 29.53 12.70
C GLY A 159 -0.17 29.32 11.50
N LEU A 160 -0.52 28.39 10.62
CA LEU A 160 0.20 28.05 9.39
C LEU A 160 1.63 27.49 9.63
N PRO A 161 1.78 26.43 10.44
CA PRO A 161 3.04 25.69 10.54
C PRO A 161 3.44 25.07 9.19
N SER A 162 4.72 24.74 9.06
CA SER A 162 5.23 23.95 7.94
C SER A 162 4.68 22.53 8.01
N ILE A 163 3.94 22.10 7.00
CA ILE A 163 3.37 20.74 6.97
C ILE A 163 4.32 19.77 6.27
N VAL A 164 4.37 18.53 6.74
CA VAL A 164 4.98 17.43 5.97
C VAL A 164 3.96 16.97 4.94
N SER A 165 4.28 17.13 3.64
CA SER A 165 3.35 16.86 2.54
C SER A 165 4.01 16.08 1.42
N ARG A 166 3.21 15.29 0.70
CA ARG A 166 3.69 14.64 -0.53
C ARG A 166 4.07 15.67 -1.60
N ASN A 167 5.04 15.35 -2.44
CA ASN A 167 5.55 16.25 -3.48
C ASN A 167 4.49 16.56 -4.56
N GLU A 168 3.60 15.61 -4.85
CA GLU A 168 2.56 15.79 -5.88
C GLU A 168 1.57 16.89 -5.49
N ASN A 169 1.37 17.13 -4.18
CA ASN A 169 0.44 18.15 -3.68
C ASN A 169 0.86 19.58 -4.06
N VAL A 170 2.16 19.86 -4.28
CA VAL A 170 2.60 21.19 -4.72
C VAL A 170 2.37 21.44 -6.22
N GLN A 171 2.07 20.38 -6.98
CA GLN A 171 1.75 20.46 -8.41
C GLN A 171 0.26 20.69 -8.68
N VAL A 172 -0.60 20.57 -7.66
CA VAL A 172 -2.04 20.83 -7.80
C VAL A 172 -2.28 22.31 -8.15
N PRO A 173 -2.99 22.63 -9.25
CA PRO A 173 -3.32 24.01 -9.61
C PRO A 173 -4.06 24.72 -8.46
N LEU A 174 -3.81 26.03 -8.28
CA LEU A 174 -4.36 26.88 -7.22
C LEU A 174 -3.87 26.52 -5.79
N ILE A 175 -3.99 25.26 -5.39
CA ILE A 175 -3.65 24.75 -4.05
C ILE A 175 -2.12 24.71 -3.84
N GLY A 176 -1.36 24.29 -4.86
CA GLY A 176 0.08 24.11 -4.75
C GLY A 176 0.83 25.39 -4.39
N ARG A 177 0.32 26.55 -4.81
CA ARG A 177 0.92 27.86 -4.47
C ARG A 177 0.64 28.25 -3.03
N ILE A 178 -0.58 28.02 -2.54
CA ILE A 178 -0.97 28.21 -1.14
C ILE A 178 -0.15 27.27 -0.25
N LEU A 179 0.03 26.02 -0.68
CA LEU A 179 0.86 25.05 0.03
C LEU A 179 2.32 25.50 0.11
N ARG A 180 2.92 26.03 -0.97
CA ARG A 180 4.28 26.59 -0.93
C ARG A 180 4.41 27.76 0.05
N ALA A 181 3.35 28.56 0.25
CA ALA A 181 3.37 29.70 1.18
C ALA A 181 3.50 29.29 2.66
N VAL A 182 3.10 28.07 3.02
CA VAL A 182 3.34 27.50 4.36
C VAL A 182 4.70 26.81 4.50
N GLN A 183 5.55 26.89 3.46
CA GLN A 183 6.92 26.38 3.46
C GLN A 183 6.97 24.87 3.81
N PRO A 184 6.36 23.99 3.01
CA PRO A 184 6.17 22.59 3.38
C PRO A 184 7.51 21.84 3.42
N VAL A 185 7.57 20.78 4.22
CA VAL A 185 8.62 19.77 4.11
C VAL A 185 8.10 18.69 3.17
N LEU A 186 8.66 18.63 1.97
CA LEU A 186 8.18 17.72 0.93
C LEU A 186 8.78 16.34 1.12
N VAL A 187 7.94 15.33 0.92
CA VAL A 187 8.35 13.93 0.82
C VAL A 187 7.88 13.40 -0.53
N SER A 188 8.83 13.14 -1.42
CA SER A 188 8.62 12.26 -2.55
C SER A 188 8.62 10.83 -2.06
N ARG A 189 7.75 10.01 -2.62
CA ARG A 189 7.77 8.59 -2.33
C ARG A 189 8.49 7.79 -3.44
N VAL A 190 8.70 8.39 -4.60
CA VAL A 190 9.43 7.82 -5.75
C VAL A 190 10.94 7.99 -5.64
N ASP A 191 11.41 8.96 -4.84
CA ASP A 191 12.83 9.20 -4.61
C ASP A 191 13.32 8.40 -3.38
N PRO A 192 14.26 7.45 -3.55
CA PRO A 192 14.78 6.62 -2.46
C PRO A 192 15.38 7.42 -1.30
N ASP A 193 16.00 8.56 -1.59
CA ASP A 193 16.66 9.40 -0.59
C ASP A 193 15.72 10.48 -0.02
N SER A 194 14.54 10.66 -0.60
CA SER A 194 13.57 11.67 -0.15
C SER A 194 13.21 11.52 1.32
N ARG A 195 13.01 10.30 1.83
CA ARG A 195 12.71 10.10 3.27
C ARG A 195 13.85 10.56 4.17
N LYS A 196 15.11 10.29 3.80
CA LYS A 196 16.28 10.80 4.53
C LYS A 196 16.35 12.31 4.43
N ASN A 197 16.11 12.86 3.25
CA ASN A 197 16.09 14.31 3.01
C ASN A 197 15.01 15.02 3.83
N THR A 198 13.80 14.44 3.93
CA THR A 198 12.71 14.91 4.80
C THR A 198 13.14 14.89 6.26
N ILE A 199 13.73 13.79 6.75
CA ILE A 199 14.22 13.70 8.13
C ILE A 199 15.29 14.75 8.41
N SER A 200 16.30 14.88 7.53
CA SER A 200 17.35 15.90 7.64
C SER A 200 16.77 17.31 7.68
N GLU A 201 15.74 17.60 6.88
CA GLU A 201 15.08 18.90 6.86
C GLU A 201 14.24 19.15 8.12
N ILE A 202 13.57 18.13 8.65
CA ILE A 202 12.87 18.20 9.94
C ILE A 202 13.87 18.50 11.06
N ILE A 203 14.99 17.78 11.12
CA ILE A 203 16.05 18.02 12.12
C ILE A 203 16.55 19.46 12.00
N ARG A 204 16.93 19.89 10.79
CA ARG A 204 17.48 21.23 10.53
C ARG A 204 16.53 22.35 10.97
N ARG A 205 15.23 22.21 10.68
CA ARG A 205 14.23 23.24 11.04
C ARG A 205 13.85 23.19 12.51
N ALA A 206 13.65 21.99 13.08
CA ALA A 206 13.21 21.84 14.45
C ALA A 206 14.29 22.23 15.48
N THR A 207 15.57 22.14 15.10
CA THR A 207 16.71 22.55 15.95
C THR A 207 17.16 23.99 15.73
N SER A 208 16.45 24.77 14.91
CA SER A 208 16.81 26.16 14.55
C SER A 208 16.54 27.22 15.62
N GLY A 209 16.19 26.83 16.86
CA GLY A 209 15.91 27.79 17.93
C GLY A 209 14.67 28.67 17.70
N GLY A 210 13.74 28.23 16.84
CA GLY A 210 12.50 28.97 16.53
C GLY A 210 12.58 29.94 15.35
N GLU A 211 13.68 29.92 14.57
CA GLU A 211 13.76 30.70 13.33
C GLU A 211 12.76 30.23 12.27
N TRP A 212 12.61 28.90 12.14
CA TRP A 212 11.62 28.31 11.24
C TRP A 212 10.22 28.27 11.87
N PRO A 213 9.15 28.33 11.06
CA PRO A 213 7.82 27.95 11.51
C PRO A 213 7.83 26.54 12.13
N GLN A 214 6.98 26.33 13.13
CA GLN A 214 6.76 24.99 13.69
C GLN A 214 6.39 24.00 12.59
N ILE A 215 6.74 22.73 12.78
CA ILE A 215 6.44 21.66 11.84
C ILE A 215 5.20 20.92 12.32
N LEU A 216 4.20 20.73 11.46
CA LEU A 216 3.02 19.94 11.75
C LEU A 216 3.11 18.57 11.07
N VAL A 217 3.02 17.51 11.87
CA VAL A 217 3.13 16.12 11.41
C VAL A 217 1.94 15.30 11.91
N PHE A 218 1.34 14.52 11.01
CA PHE A 218 0.43 13.43 11.37
C PHE A 218 1.25 12.14 11.45
N PRO A 219 1.61 11.67 12.67
CA PRO A 219 2.58 10.59 12.86
C PRO A 219 2.04 9.22 12.41
N GLU A 220 0.72 9.05 12.28
CA GLU A 220 0.09 7.85 11.70
C GLU A 220 0.53 7.61 10.24
N GLY A 221 0.79 8.69 9.49
CA GLY A 221 1.18 8.63 8.08
C GLY A 221 0.09 8.11 7.13
N THR A 222 -1.14 7.93 7.61
CA THR A 222 -2.34 7.55 6.86
C THR A 222 -3.61 8.00 7.61
N CYS A 223 -4.77 7.89 6.98
CA CYS A 223 -6.04 8.24 7.61
C CYS A 223 -6.74 7.00 8.21
N THR A 224 -7.29 7.16 9.42
CA THR A 224 -7.99 6.11 10.18
C THR A 224 -9.41 6.57 10.56
N ASN A 225 -10.24 5.66 11.07
CA ASN A 225 -11.63 5.94 11.47
C ASN A 225 -11.78 6.48 12.89
N ARG A 226 -10.68 6.81 13.58
CA ARG A 226 -10.63 7.33 14.97
C ARG A 226 -11.05 6.34 16.06
N SER A 227 -11.29 5.07 15.74
CA SER A 227 -11.63 4.07 16.75
C SER A 227 -10.45 3.71 17.67
N CYS A 228 -9.22 3.94 17.20
CA CYS A 228 -7.99 3.76 17.95
C CYS A 228 -6.85 4.59 17.33
N LEU A 229 -5.73 4.74 18.05
CA LEU A 229 -4.48 5.26 17.50
C LEU A 229 -3.56 4.12 17.05
N ILE A 230 -3.18 4.15 15.77
CA ILE A 230 -2.19 3.24 15.19
C ILE A 230 -0.76 3.65 15.57
N THR A 231 0.22 2.83 15.21
CA THR A 231 1.65 3.11 15.50
C THR A 231 2.10 4.45 14.91
N PHE A 232 2.76 5.27 15.73
CA PHE A 232 3.33 6.53 15.30
C PHE A 232 4.70 6.32 14.65
N LYS A 233 4.89 6.90 13.46
CA LYS A 233 6.17 6.92 12.78
C LYS A 233 7.17 7.82 13.53
N PRO A 234 8.44 7.42 13.68
CA PRO A 234 9.41 8.13 14.51
C PRO A 234 9.86 9.48 13.91
N GLY A 235 9.53 9.79 12.65
CA GLY A 235 10.08 10.96 11.93
C GLY A 235 9.94 12.31 12.66
N ALA A 236 8.83 12.53 13.36
CA ALA A 236 8.62 13.75 14.16
C ALA A 236 9.42 13.78 15.47
N PHE A 237 9.90 12.63 15.93
CA PHE A 237 10.53 12.42 17.22
C PHE A 237 12.05 12.25 17.12
N ILE A 238 12.57 11.92 15.93
CA ILE A 238 14.01 11.79 15.63
C ILE A 238 14.84 13.01 16.08
N PRO A 239 14.40 14.27 15.93
CA PRO A 239 15.21 15.41 16.36
C PRO A 239 15.47 15.50 17.87
N GLY A 240 14.76 14.74 18.70
CA GLY A 240 14.96 14.77 20.16
C GLY A 240 14.55 16.09 20.84
N VAL A 241 13.68 16.87 20.19
CA VAL A 241 13.19 18.18 20.65
C VAL A 241 11.78 18.06 21.27
N PRO A 242 11.32 19.05 22.05
CA PRO A 242 9.94 19.06 22.54
C PRO A 242 8.90 19.05 21.42
N VAL A 243 7.81 18.30 21.63
CA VAL A 243 6.67 18.24 20.71
C VAL A 243 5.39 18.67 21.43
N GLN A 244 4.47 19.32 20.73
CA GLN A 244 3.14 19.60 21.25
C GLN A 244 2.11 18.67 20.59
N PRO A 245 1.49 17.75 21.35
CA PRO A 245 0.39 16.94 20.83
C PRO A 245 -0.86 17.79 20.57
N VAL A 246 -1.54 17.52 19.46
CA VAL A 246 -2.78 18.19 19.07
C VAL A 246 -3.84 17.14 18.75
N LEU A 247 -4.96 17.18 19.47
CA LEU A 247 -6.06 16.23 19.32
C LEU A 247 -7.14 16.79 18.40
N LEU A 248 -7.59 15.95 17.46
CA LEU A 248 -8.74 16.25 16.61
C LEU A 248 -9.94 15.40 17.01
N ARG A 249 -11.08 16.06 17.29
CA ARG A 249 -12.36 15.37 17.53
C ARG A 249 -13.44 15.88 16.59
N TYR A 250 -14.26 14.96 16.11
CA TYR A 250 -15.42 15.25 15.26
C TYR A 250 -16.70 14.79 15.97
N PRO A 251 -17.25 15.58 16.92
CA PRO A 251 -18.40 15.20 17.74
C PRO A 251 -19.72 15.34 16.95
N ASN A 252 -19.78 14.73 15.76
CA ASN A 252 -20.91 14.78 14.86
C ASN A 252 -21.72 13.48 14.95
N LYS A 253 -23.05 13.59 15.03
CA LYS A 253 -23.94 12.41 15.06
C LYS A 253 -23.82 11.55 13.79
N LEU A 254 -23.57 12.21 12.66
CA LEU A 254 -23.32 11.55 11.38
C LEU A 254 -21.88 11.80 10.98
N ASP A 255 -21.14 10.73 10.77
CA ASP A 255 -19.78 10.80 10.28
C ASP A 255 -19.75 10.90 8.76
N THR A 256 -19.54 12.12 8.27
CA THR A 256 -19.36 12.43 6.84
C THR A 256 -17.93 12.81 6.49
N VAL A 257 -17.01 12.79 7.46
CA VAL A 257 -15.66 13.34 7.27
C VAL A 257 -14.59 12.25 7.22
N THR A 258 -14.84 11.08 7.79
CA THR A 258 -13.84 9.99 7.84
C THR A 258 -13.50 9.49 6.45
N TRP A 259 -12.23 9.59 6.09
CA TRP A 259 -11.67 9.09 4.85
C TRP A 259 -10.81 7.87 5.15
N THR A 260 -11.35 6.69 4.88
CA THR A 260 -10.64 5.41 4.96
C THR A 260 -10.48 4.81 3.57
N TRP A 261 -9.60 3.82 3.43
CA TRP A 261 -9.34 3.16 2.14
C TRP A 261 -10.57 2.49 1.51
N GLN A 262 -11.38 1.79 2.30
CA GLN A 262 -12.67 1.23 1.84
C GLN A 262 -13.85 2.20 2.01
N GLY A 263 -13.57 3.48 2.31
CA GLY A 263 -14.58 4.49 2.55
C GLY A 263 -15.04 5.21 1.29
N TYR A 264 -15.67 6.37 1.48
CA TYR A 264 -16.08 7.25 0.39
C TYR A 264 -14.87 7.78 -0.40
N THR A 265 -15.07 8.01 -1.71
CA THR A 265 -14.10 8.75 -2.53
C THR A 265 -14.01 10.20 -2.06
N PHE A 266 -12.95 10.90 -2.47
CA PHE A 266 -12.76 12.32 -2.16
C PHE A 266 -14.01 13.17 -2.48
N ILE A 267 -14.56 13.00 -3.69
CA ILE A 267 -15.73 13.77 -4.14
C ILE A 267 -16.96 13.41 -3.32
N GLN A 268 -17.19 12.12 -3.07
CA GLN A 268 -18.33 11.65 -2.26
C GLN A 268 -18.27 12.23 -0.84
N LEU A 269 -17.08 12.26 -0.23
CA LEU A 269 -16.89 12.79 1.13
C LEU A 269 -17.11 14.31 1.19
N CYS A 270 -16.64 15.05 0.18
CA CYS A 270 -16.92 16.48 0.02
C CYS A 270 -18.43 16.74 -0.08
N VAL A 271 -19.14 16.02 -0.95
CA VAL A 271 -20.60 16.16 -1.09
C VAL A 271 -21.31 15.85 0.23
N LEU A 272 -21.00 14.72 0.86
CA LEU A 272 -21.64 14.32 2.13
C LEU A 272 -21.42 15.35 3.25
N THR A 273 -20.20 15.88 3.36
CA THR A 273 -19.87 16.90 4.37
C THR A 273 -20.51 18.24 4.04
N TRP A 274 -20.44 18.69 2.79
CA TRP A 274 -20.93 20.01 2.39
C TRP A 274 -22.46 20.08 2.29
N CYS A 275 -23.16 18.95 2.24
CA CYS A 275 -24.61 18.90 2.39
C CYS A 275 -25.08 18.95 3.86
N GLN A 276 -24.18 18.82 4.85
CA GLN A 276 -24.55 18.99 6.26
C GLN A 276 -24.80 20.47 6.58
N PRO A 277 -25.77 20.84 7.43
CA PRO A 277 -25.94 22.22 7.89
C PRO A 277 -24.66 22.77 8.55
N PHE A 278 -24.01 21.95 9.36
CA PHE A 278 -22.70 22.24 9.95
C PHE A 278 -21.98 20.94 10.33
N THR A 279 -20.65 21.01 10.35
CA THR A 279 -19.76 19.93 10.81
C THR A 279 -18.91 20.48 11.94
N LYS A 280 -19.06 19.94 13.16
CA LYS A 280 -18.26 20.37 14.31
C LYS A 280 -16.90 19.69 14.29
N VAL A 281 -15.86 20.45 14.61
CA VAL A 281 -14.51 19.93 14.84
C VAL A 281 -13.92 20.62 16.06
N GLU A 282 -13.30 19.83 16.92
CA GLU A 282 -12.56 20.30 18.08
C GLU A 282 -11.08 20.08 17.83
N VAL A 283 -10.29 21.13 18.06
CA VAL A 283 -8.83 21.11 17.98
C VAL A 283 -8.30 21.42 19.38
N GLU A 284 -7.73 20.43 20.05
CA GLU A 284 -7.21 20.57 21.41
C GLU A 284 -5.67 20.51 21.41
N PHE A 285 -5.03 21.57 21.90
CA PHE A 285 -3.59 21.64 22.10
C PHE A 285 -3.24 21.12 23.51
N MET A 286 -2.60 19.97 23.59
CA MET A 286 -2.17 19.36 24.85
C MET A 286 -0.92 20.07 25.41
N PRO A 287 -0.56 19.82 26.69
CA PRO A 287 0.72 20.26 27.23
C PRO A 287 1.92 19.76 26.41
N VAL A 288 2.95 20.59 26.30
CA VAL A 288 4.20 20.25 25.59
C VAL A 288 4.85 19.03 26.24
N GLN A 289 5.25 18.09 25.40
CA GLN A 289 5.96 16.88 25.80
C GLN A 289 7.45 17.05 25.50
N VAL A 290 8.27 17.00 26.54
CA VAL A 290 9.73 17.07 26.44
C VAL A 290 10.29 15.65 26.54
N PRO A 291 11.16 15.21 25.61
CA PRO A 291 11.80 13.91 25.71
C PRO A 291 12.85 13.89 26.82
N ASN A 292 12.92 12.78 27.56
CA ASN A 292 14.02 12.51 28.49
C ASN A 292 15.27 12.02 27.73
N ASP A 293 16.38 11.75 28.44
CA ASP A 293 17.64 11.38 27.79
C ASP A 293 17.58 10.03 27.06
N GLU A 294 16.83 9.06 27.58
CA GLU A 294 16.60 7.77 26.92
C GLU A 294 15.79 7.96 25.62
N GLU A 295 14.73 8.75 25.68
CA GLU A 295 13.85 9.07 24.54
C GLU A 295 14.53 9.92 23.46
N ARG A 296 15.55 10.71 23.82
CA ARG A 296 16.41 11.38 22.83
C ARG A 296 17.28 10.38 22.07
N SER A 297 17.67 9.29 22.71
CA SER A 297 18.45 8.21 22.08
C SER A 297 17.59 7.20 21.33
N ASP A 298 16.33 7.01 21.76
CA ASP A 298 15.34 6.15 21.11
C ASP A 298 14.04 6.92 20.79
N PRO A 299 13.93 7.45 19.55
CA PRO A 299 12.75 8.17 19.09
C PRO A 299 11.45 7.34 19.10
N ILE A 300 11.55 6.00 19.09
CA ILE A 300 10.37 5.11 19.10
C ILE A 300 9.74 5.11 20.50
N LEU A 301 10.56 5.12 21.56
CA LEU A 301 10.06 5.26 22.93
C LEU A 301 9.27 6.55 23.09
N PHE A 302 9.82 7.67 22.59
CA PHE A 302 9.14 8.95 22.66
C PHE A 302 7.82 8.95 21.88
N ALA A 303 7.84 8.42 20.66
CA ALA A 303 6.64 8.29 19.82
C ALA A 303 5.54 7.47 20.52
N ASN A 304 5.91 6.35 21.17
CA ASN A 304 4.98 5.50 21.88
C ASN A 304 4.40 6.17 23.13
N ARG A 305 5.22 6.86 23.93
CA ARG A 305 4.72 7.61 25.08
C ARG A 305 3.72 8.68 24.66
N VAL A 306 4.06 9.48 23.64
CA VAL A 306 3.18 10.53 23.12
C VAL A 306 1.89 9.93 22.55
N ARG A 307 1.97 8.82 21.81
CA ARG A 307 0.78 8.09 21.32
C ARG A 307 -0.14 7.67 22.45
N ASN A 308 0.40 7.05 23.51
CA ASN A 308 -0.38 6.58 24.64
C ASN A 308 -1.05 7.74 25.39
N LEU A 309 -0.33 8.84 25.59
CA LEU A 309 -0.86 10.06 26.21
C LEU A 309 -1.99 10.69 25.38
N MET A 310 -1.85 10.71 24.05
CA MET A 310 -2.92 11.17 23.16
C MET A 310 -4.14 10.23 23.19
N ALA A 311 -3.92 8.92 23.20
CA ALA A 311 -4.98 7.91 23.25
C ALA A 311 -5.79 8.00 24.55
N GLU A 312 -5.12 8.16 25.69
CA GLU A 312 -5.74 8.37 27.00
C GLU A 312 -6.62 9.62 27.00
N ALA A 313 -6.11 10.75 26.50
CA ALA A 313 -6.86 12.00 26.41
C ALA A 313 -8.02 11.97 25.40
N LEU A 314 -7.95 11.09 24.40
CA LEU A 314 -9.05 10.83 23.45
C LEU A 314 -10.07 9.83 24.00
N GLY A 315 -9.71 9.02 25.00
CA GLY A 315 -10.54 7.92 25.51
C GLY A 315 -10.68 6.77 24.51
N ILE A 316 -9.66 6.54 23.68
CA ILE A 316 -9.64 5.47 22.66
C ILE A 316 -8.44 4.54 22.88
N PRO A 317 -8.52 3.26 22.50
CA PRO A 317 -7.40 2.34 22.62
C PRO A 317 -6.27 2.67 21.63
N VAL A 318 -5.11 2.07 21.86
CA VAL A 318 -3.99 2.04 20.91
C VAL A 318 -3.92 0.68 20.23
N THR A 319 -3.34 0.63 19.04
CA THR A 319 -3.06 -0.63 18.36
C THR A 319 -1.72 -0.57 17.64
N ASP A 320 -1.04 -1.71 17.51
CA ASP A 320 0.27 -1.78 16.87
C ASP A 320 0.21 -1.92 15.34
N HIS A 321 -1.00 -1.78 14.77
CA HIS A 321 -1.16 -1.62 13.33
C HIS A 321 -0.30 -0.47 12.81
N THR A 322 0.21 -0.63 11.61
CA THR A 322 0.98 0.36 10.87
C THR A 322 0.34 0.63 9.52
N TYR A 323 0.92 1.56 8.77
CA TYR A 323 0.52 1.79 7.38
C TYR A 323 0.71 0.53 6.51
N GLU A 324 1.70 -0.30 6.84
CA GLU A 324 2.02 -1.55 6.17
C GLU A 324 0.92 -2.60 6.40
N ASP A 325 0.36 -2.70 7.61
CA ASP A 325 -0.82 -3.53 7.89
C ASP A 325 -2.02 -3.11 7.04
N CYS A 326 -2.23 -1.79 6.88
CA CYS A 326 -3.26 -1.28 5.97
C CYS A 326 -3.02 -1.71 4.52
N ARG A 327 -1.76 -1.82 4.07
CA ARG A 327 -1.44 -2.34 2.73
C ARG A 327 -1.73 -3.84 2.62
N LEU A 328 -1.41 -4.64 3.66
CA LEU A 328 -1.69 -6.09 3.67
C LEU A 328 -3.17 -6.33 3.59
N MET A 329 -3.92 -5.59 4.41
CA MET A 329 -5.37 -5.57 4.41
C MET A 329 -5.87 -5.36 2.97
N ILE A 330 -5.49 -4.27 2.31
CA ILE A 330 -5.91 -3.98 0.92
C ILE A 330 -5.54 -5.11 -0.05
N SER A 331 -4.30 -5.63 0.01
CA SER A 331 -3.86 -6.74 -0.83
C SER A 331 -4.67 -8.02 -0.59
N ALA A 332 -4.99 -8.35 0.67
CA ALA A 332 -5.82 -9.49 1.02
C ALA A 332 -7.24 -9.34 0.45
N GLY A 333 -7.83 -8.14 0.52
CA GLY A 333 -9.14 -7.87 -0.08
C GLY A 333 -9.15 -7.95 -1.60
N GLN A 334 -8.07 -7.52 -2.27
CA GLN A 334 -7.89 -7.69 -3.72
C GLN A 334 -7.81 -9.17 -4.13
N LEU A 335 -7.38 -10.03 -3.20
CA LEU A 335 -7.30 -11.49 -3.36
C LEU A 335 -8.58 -12.21 -2.91
N THR A 336 -9.68 -11.49 -2.65
CA THR A 336 -10.97 -12.02 -2.15
C THR A 336 -10.89 -12.70 -0.77
N LEU A 337 -9.80 -12.48 -0.02
CA LEU A 337 -9.70 -12.92 1.37
C LEU A 337 -10.47 -11.96 2.29
N PRO A 338 -10.96 -12.43 3.46
CA PRO A 338 -11.46 -11.54 4.50
C PRO A 338 -10.42 -10.46 4.81
N MET A 339 -10.86 -9.21 4.87
CA MET A 339 -9.99 -8.04 5.02
C MET A 339 -9.22 -8.11 6.36
N GLU A 340 -9.83 -8.76 7.35
CA GLU A 340 -9.28 -9.09 8.65
C GLU A 340 -8.10 -10.07 8.59
N ALA A 341 -7.97 -10.86 7.53
CA ALA A 341 -6.84 -11.78 7.33
C ALA A 341 -5.51 -11.04 7.05
N GLY A 342 -5.57 -9.77 6.62
CA GLY A 342 -4.40 -8.90 6.46
C GLY A 342 -4.06 -8.05 7.69
N LEU A 343 -4.92 -8.03 8.71
CA LEU A 343 -4.71 -7.31 9.98
C LEU A 343 -3.94 -8.16 10.99
N VAL A 344 -2.78 -8.66 10.57
CA VAL A 344 -1.91 -9.43 11.45
C VAL A 344 -0.85 -8.46 11.93
N GLU A 345 -0.95 -7.90 13.15
CA GLU A 345 -0.01 -6.90 13.72
C GLU A 345 1.45 -7.09 13.24
N PHE A 346 1.79 -6.55 12.06
CA PHE A 346 2.84 -7.12 11.20
C PHE A 346 4.20 -6.94 11.83
N THR A 347 4.37 -5.83 12.53
CA THR A 347 5.56 -5.47 13.29
C THR A 347 5.88 -6.49 14.39
N LYS A 348 4.89 -7.22 14.91
CA LYS A 348 5.04 -8.21 15.98
C LYS A 348 5.49 -9.57 15.41
N ILE A 349 5.00 -9.91 14.23
CA ILE A 349 5.35 -11.13 13.48
C ILE A 349 6.71 -10.99 12.81
N SER A 350 6.94 -9.88 12.08
CA SER A 350 8.20 -9.58 11.41
C SER A 350 9.37 -9.50 12.39
N ARG A 351 9.20 -8.90 13.59
CA ARG A 351 10.25 -8.89 14.64
C ARG A 351 10.56 -10.27 15.21
N LYS A 352 9.53 -11.10 15.44
CA LYS A 352 9.72 -12.44 16.05
C LYS A 352 10.30 -13.45 15.06
N LEU A 353 10.04 -13.30 13.77
CA LEU A 353 10.40 -14.29 12.75
C LEU A 353 11.44 -13.81 11.75
N LYS A 354 11.90 -12.54 11.85
CA LYS A 354 12.81 -11.89 10.89
C LYS A 354 12.32 -11.99 9.44
N LEU A 355 11.01 -11.94 9.24
CA LEU A 355 10.38 -12.05 7.92
C LEU A 355 10.21 -10.64 7.32
N ASP A 356 10.58 -10.50 6.05
CA ASP A 356 10.33 -9.30 5.25
C ASP A 356 8.93 -9.33 4.61
N TRP A 357 8.52 -8.19 4.05
CA TRP A 357 7.22 -8.00 3.43
C TRP A 357 7.00 -8.94 2.23
N ASP A 358 8.01 -9.08 1.39
CA ASP A 358 7.95 -9.87 0.17
C ASP A 358 7.83 -11.36 0.52
N GLY A 359 8.53 -11.83 1.55
CA GLY A 359 8.38 -13.15 2.12
C GLY A 359 6.95 -13.40 2.62
N ILE A 360 6.38 -12.53 3.45
CA ILE A 360 5.03 -12.73 4.00
C ILE A 360 3.96 -12.66 2.91
N ARG A 361 4.06 -11.75 1.94
CA ARG A 361 3.12 -11.66 0.80
C ARG A 361 3.12 -12.96 -0.01
N LYS A 362 4.31 -13.50 -0.31
CA LYS A 362 4.46 -14.79 -0.98
C LYS A 362 3.82 -15.94 -0.19
N HIS A 363 4.04 -15.97 1.13
CA HIS A 363 3.39 -16.97 1.98
C HIS A 363 1.87 -16.75 2.04
N LEU A 364 1.35 -15.52 2.08
CA LEU A 364 -0.08 -15.21 2.09
C LEU A 364 -0.79 -15.73 0.82
N ASP A 365 -0.15 -15.59 -0.34
CA ASP A 365 -0.62 -16.16 -1.61
C ASP A 365 -0.63 -17.70 -1.56
N GLU A 366 0.39 -18.32 -0.95
CA GLU A 366 0.45 -19.76 -0.70
C GLU A 366 -0.65 -20.21 0.28
N TYR A 367 -0.87 -19.51 1.39
CA TYR A 367 -1.97 -19.77 2.35
C TYR A 367 -3.34 -19.67 1.69
N ALA A 368 -3.57 -18.67 0.85
CA ALA A 368 -4.81 -18.47 0.12
C ALA A 368 -5.09 -19.64 -0.84
N ALA A 369 -4.05 -20.12 -1.55
CA ALA A 369 -4.14 -21.26 -2.44
C ALA A 369 -4.43 -22.58 -1.71
N ILE A 370 -3.89 -22.78 -0.51
CA ILE A 370 -4.10 -24.00 0.31
C ILE A 370 -5.48 -23.98 0.99
N ALA A 371 -5.91 -22.82 1.48
CA ALA A 371 -7.26 -22.65 2.05
C ALA A 371 -8.37 -22.86 1.02
N SER A 372 -8.05 -22.69 -0.27
CA SER A 372 -8.94 -22.92 -1.41
C SER A 372 -9.01 -24.39 -1.84
N SER A 373 -7.99 -25.20 -1.51
CA SER A 373 -7.89 -26.62 -1.90
C SER A 373 -8.31 -27.60 -0.80
N SER A 374 -8.42 -27.14 0.44
CA SER A 374 -8.83 -27.96 1.60
C SER A 374 -10.37 -27.98 1.74
N LYS A 375 -10.95 -29.18 1.81
CA LYS A 375 -12.40 -29.46 1.88
C LYS A 375 -13.07 -28.79 3.10
N GLY A 376 -13.39 -27.50 2.99
CA GLY A 376 -14.07 -26.71 4.03
C GLY A 376 -13.26 -25.55 4.59
N GLY A 377 -12.06 -25.27 4.09
CA GLY A 377 -11.28 -24.06 4.43
C GLY A 377 -10.76 -24.00 5.87
N ARG A 378 -10.29 -25.12 6.42
CA ARG A 378 -9.52 -25.21 7.67
C ARG A 378 -8.30 -26.09 7.44
N ILE A 379 -7.14 -25.70 7.99
CA ILE A 379 -5.88 -26.44 7.96
C ILE A 379 -5.45 -26.65 9.41
N GLY A 380 -5.10 -27.87 9.82
CA GLY A 380 -4.59 -28.17 11.18
C GLY A 380 -3.10 -27.88 11.34
N ILE A 381 -2.58 -27.84 12.58
CA ILE A 381 -1.15 -27.54 12.84
C ILE A 381 -0.21 -28.59 12.25
N GLU A 382 -0.66 -29.84 12.20
CA GLU A 382 0.08 -30.97 11.62
C GLU A 382 0.19 -30.83 10.10
N GLU A 383 -0.92 -30.54 9.41
CA GLU A 383 -0.94 -30.28 7.97
C GLU A 383 -0.15 -29.02 7.62
N PHE A 384 -0.23 -28.00 8.46
CA PHE A 384 0.51 -26.76 8.34
C PHE A 384 2.02 -26.95 8.48
N ALA A 385 2.44 -27.81 9.42
CA ALA A 385 3.85 -28.14 9.64
C ALA A 385 4.42 -29.03 8.52
N GLU A 386 3.65 -30.00 8.08
CA GLU A 386 3.99 -30.87 6.95
C GLU A 386 4.14 -30.05 5.66
N TYR A 387 3.29 -29.05 5.46
CA TYR A 387 3.36 -28.14 4.31
C TYR A 387 4.62 -27.27 4.30
N LEU A 388 4.97 -26.69 5.45
CA LEU A 388 6.19 -25.89 5.62
C LEU A 388 7.46 -26.76 5.68
N LYS A 389 7.33 -28.09 5.64
CA LYS A 389 8.41 -29.08 5.82
C LYS A 389 9.22 -28.82 7.10
N LEU A 390 8.54 -28.36 8.14
CA LEU A 390 9.12 -28.08 9.44
C LEU A 390 8.51 -29.02 10.48
N PRO A 391 9.30 -29.54 11.44
CA PRO A 391 8.71 -30.29 12.55
C PRO A 391 7.82 -29.37 13.37
N VAL A 392 6.72 -29.92 13.91
CA VAL A 392 5.84 -29.21 14.85
C VAL A 392 6.67 -28.79 16.07
N SER A 393 7.07 -27.53 16.08
CA SER A 393 7.86 -26.90 17.13
C SER A 393 7.05 -25.82 17.82
N ASP A 394 7.45 -25.38 19.01
CA ASP A 394 6.71 -24.34 19.74
C ASP A 394 6.69 -23.00 18.99
N VAL A 395 7.70 -22.74 18.15
CA VAL A 395 7.73 -21.59 17.24
C VAL A 395 6.71 -21.73 16.10
N LEU A 396 6.59 -22.94 15.55
CA LEU A 396 5.62 -23.23 14.49
C LEU A 396 4.18 -23.26 15.02
N ARG A 397 3.98 -23.72 16.26
CA ARG A 397 2.72 -23.59 17.00
C ARG A 397 2.37 -22.13 17.26
N GLN A 398 3.33 -21.28 17.61
CA GLN A 398 3.11 -19.84 17.75
C GLN A 398 2.76 -19.18 16.41
N LEU A 399 3.40 -19.61 15.30
CA LEU A 399 3.13 -19.14 13.95
C LEU A 399 1.74 -19.58 13.46
N PHE A 400 1.40 -20.85 13.63
CA PHE A 400 0.09 -21.39 13.34
C PHE A 400 -0.98 -20.72 14.20
N ALA A 401 -0.72 -20.53 15.49
CA ALA A 401 -1.60 -19.79 16.38
C ALA A 401 -1.71 -18.29 16.05
N LEU A 402 -0.85 -17.71 15.21
CA LEU A 402 -1.00 -16.34 14.70
C LEU A 402 -1.93 -16.29 13.47
N PHE A 403 -1.92 -17.32 12.62
CA PHE A 403 -2.83 -17.48 11.49
C PHE A 403 -4.20 -18.04 11.91
N ASP A 404 -4.23 -18.89 12.94
CA ASP A 404 -5.41 -19.49 13.56
C ASP A 404 -5.98 -18.60 14.69
N ARG A 405 -5.38 -17.43 14.96
CA ARG A 405 -5.74 -16.49 16.04
C ARG A 405 -7.10 -15.81 15.90
N ALA A 406 -7.96 -16.33 15.04
CA ALA A 406 -9.39 -16.29 15.24
C ALA A 406 -9.85 -17.19 16.41
N LEU A 407 -8.98 -18.03 17.01
CA LEU A 407 -9.30 -18.92 18.13
C LEU A 407 -8.10 -19.08 19.09
N LEU A 408 -8.35 -18.82 20.38
CA LEU A 408 -7.56 -19.16 21.59
C LEU A 408 -6.49 -18.15 22.07
N GLU A 409 -6.91 -17.22 22.94
CA GLU A 409 -6.11 -16.89 24.14
C GLU A 409 -6.81 -17.49 25.38
N GLY A 410 -6.11 -18.41 26.02
CA GLY A 410 -6.56 -19.13 27.20
C GLY A 410 -5.47 -20.08 27.71
N ALA A 411 -4.30 -19.53 28.06
CA ALA A 411 -3.36 -20.16 28.98
C ALA A 411 -2.43 -19.08 29.56
N ASP A 412 -2.73 -18.69 30.80
CA ASP A 412 -1.92 -17.82 31.64
C ASP A 412 -0.78 -18.63 32.33
N GLN A 413 0.23 -17.89 32.80
CA GLN A 413 1.28 -18.25 33.77
C GLN A 413 2.54 -19.01 33.31
N GLY A 414 3.66 -18.27 33.42
CA GLY A 414 4.92 -18.80 33.94
C GLY A 414 6.08 -18.89 32.96
N LEU A 415 6.98 -17.90 32.99
CA LEU A 415 8.46 -18.07 32.98
C LEU A 415 9.14 -16.70 32.91
N GLY A 416 9.27 -16.07 34.07
CA GLY A 416 10.48 -15.31 34.37
C GLY A 416 11.63 -16.29 34.60
N GLN A 417 12.85 -15.81 34.31
CA GLN A 417 14.15 -16.50 34.40
C GLN A 417 14.58 -17.30 33.15
N ALA A 418 15.37 -16.65 32.29
CA ALA A 418 16.69 -17.14 31.84
C ALA A 418 17.26 -16.18 30.76
N LEU A 419 17.65 -14.97 31.15
CA LEU A 419 18.60 -14.16 30.39
C LEU A 419 19.87 -14.03 31.23
N GLY A 420 20.80 -14.93 30.98
CA GLY A 420 22.11 -14.95 31.63
C GLY A 420 23.13 -15.66 30.76
N GLY A 421 23.98 -14.87 30.12
CA GLY A 421 25.33 -15.27 29.68
C GLY A 421 25.42 -15.98 28.32
N LEU A 422 26.03 -15.33 27.33
CA LEU A 422 27.46 -15.50 27.05
C LEU A 422 27.93 -14.60 25.90
N LEU A 423 29.00 -13.87 26.22
CA LEU A 423 29.95 -13.12 25.38
C LEU A 423 30.50 -14.03 24.25
N GLY A 424 31.05 -13.59 23.11
CA GLY A 424 31.61 -12.31 22.66
C GLY A 424 32.55 -12.56 21.46
N GLY A 425 33.17 -11.49 20.95
CA GLY A 425 34.31 -11.50 19.99
C GLY A 425 33.89 -11.47 18.51
N GLY A 426 34.37 -10.59 17.62
CA GLY A 426 35.58 -9.77 17.58
C GLY A 426 36.40 -10.15 16.33
N GLY A 427 36.71 -9.21 15.43
CA GLY A 427 37.69 -9.44 14.34
C GLY A 427 37.51 -8.58 13.08
N GLN A 428 38.61 -8.01 12.58
CA GLN A 428 38.70 -6.84 11.70
C GLN A 428 39.58 -7.15 10.46
N ARG A 429 39.33 -6.45 9.33
CA ARG A 429 40.28 -5.83 8.35
C ARG A 429 40.16 -6.19 6.85
N ARG A 430 40.15 -5.08 6.06
CA ARG A 430 40.85 -4.72 4.78
C ARG A 430 40.99 -5.78 3.68
N GLY A 431 40.82 -5.52 2.39
CA GLY A 431 40.80 -4.30 1.58
C GLY A 431 41.32 -4.67 0.17
N GLY A 432 41.05 -3.85 -0.86
CA GLY A 432 41.71 -3.94 -2.17
C GLY A 432 40.74 -3.96 -3.36
N GLY A 433 40.77 -2.90 -4.17
CA GLY A 433 40.07 -2.85 -5.45
C GLY A 433 40.90 -3.46 -6.58
N ASN A 434 40.22 -3.95 -7.62
CA ASN A 434 40.74 -3.87 -8.97
C ASN A 434 39.61 -3.87 -10.02
N ILE A 435 39.89 -3.13 -11.09
CA ILE A 435 39.01 -2.72 -12.17
C ILE A 435 38.99 -3.86 -13.22
N GLY A 436 37.83 -4.47 -13.46
CA GLY A 436 37.72 -5.55 -14.47
C GLY A 436 36.42 -6.36 -14.52
N GLY A 437 35.34 -5.96 -13.84
CA GLY A 437 34.17 -6.84 -13.66
C GLY A 437 32.83 -6.12 -13.79
N ILE A 438 32.49 -5.62 -14.97
CA ILE A 438 31.20 -4.91 -15.17
C ILE A 438 30.15 -5.74 -15.94
N VAL A 439 30.51 -6.84 -16.63
CA VAL A 439 29.57 -7.49 -17.57
C VAL A 439 29.22 -8.96 -17.22
N GLY A 440 29.83 -9.52 -16.17
CA GLY A 440 29.55 -10.88 -15.68
C GLY A 440 28.37 -11.01 -14.71
N GLY A 441 27.90 -9.90 -14.13
CA GLY A 441 27.01 -9.91 -12.96
C GLY A 441 25.56 -10.37 -13.19
N ILE A 442 25.03 -10.24 -14.41
CA ILE A 442 23.61 -10.58 -14.70
C ILE A 442 23.44 -12.08 -15.02
N VAL A 443 24.50 -12.76 -15.47
CA VAL A 443 24.41 -14.15 -15.99
C VAL A 443 24.64 -15.19 -14.89
N ASN A 444 25.40 -14.84 -13.86
CA ASN A 444 25.77 -15.76 -12.78
C ASN A 444 24.95 -15.60 -11.50
N PHE A 445 23.94 -14.73 -11.49
CA PHE A 445 23.13 -14.49 -10.30
C PHE A 445 21.78 -15.19 -10.42
N ILE A 446 21.56 -16.10 -9.46
CA ILE A 446 20.48 -17.08 -9.32
C ILE A 446 20.82 -18.43 -9.98
N SER A 447 21.22 -19.40 -9.15
CA SER A 447 21.44 -20.80 -9.56
C SER A 447 20.14 -21.36 -10.18
N GLU A 448 20.26 -22.20 -11.21
CA GLU A 448 19.13 -22.90 -11.88
C GLU A 448 18.18 -23.60 -10.88
N SER A 449 18.66 -23.89 -9.67
CA SER A 449 17.90 -24.47 -8.56
C SER A 449 16.81 -23.54 -7.96
N ALA A 450 16.95 -22.21 -8.04
CA ALA A 450 16.00 -21.27 -7.44
C ALA A 450 14.80 -20.92 -8.34
N ALA A 451 14.91 -21.17 -9.65
CA ALA A 451 13.81 -20.94 -10.59
C ALA A 451 12.76 -22.06 -10.58
N ALA A 452 13.11 -23.25 -10.07
CA ALA A 452 12.22 -24.42 -10.01
C ALA A 452 11.14 -24.34 -8.91
N GLN A 453 11.16 -23.31 -8.06
CA GLN A 453 10.25 -23.15 -6.90
C GLN A 453 9.46 -21.82 -6.91
N TYR A 454 9.29 -21.21 -8.08
CA TYR A 454 8.64 -19.90 -8.21
C TYR A 454 7.17 -20.00 -8.66
N THR A 455 6.25 -19.58 -7.78
CA THR A 455 4.82 -19.38 -8.07
C THR A 455 4.58 -17.98 -8.64
N PRO A 456 3.71 -17.84 -9.66
CA PRO A 456 3.48 -16.56 -10.34
C PRO A 456 2.75 -15.56 -9.41
N GLU A 457 3.28 -14.34 -9.30
CA GLU A 457 2.64 -13.22 -8.59
C GLU A 457 1.41 -12.70 -9.37
N PRO A 458 0.33 -12.29 -8.69
CA PRO A 458 -0.79 -11.60 -9.33
C PRO A 458 -0.35 -10.21 -9.86
N PRO A 459 -1.01 -9.68 -10.91
CA PRO A 459 -0.58 -8.44 -11.54
C PRO A 459 -0.58 -7.25 -10.59
N PRO A 460 0.29 -6.25 -10.83
CA PRO A 460 0.22 -4.99 -10.11
C PRO A 460 -1.13 -4.33 -10.42
N THR A 461 -1.98 -4.14 -9.40
CA THR A 461 -3.10 -3.21 -9.50
C THR A 461 -2.60 -1.83 -9.91
N GLN A 462 -3.44 -1.00 -10.53
CA GLN A 462 -3.20 0.44 -10.68
C GLN A 462 -2.81 1.02 -9.32
N GLN A 463 -1.51 1.11 -9.09
CA GLN A 463 -0.92 1.59 -7.86
C GLN A 463 -0.56 3.03 -8.17
N HIS A 464 -1.16 3.95 -7.43
CA HIS A 464 -0.44 5.16 -7.09
C HIS A 464 0.86 4.69 -6.44
N PHE A 465 1.92 4.70 -7.24
CA PHE A 465 3.29 4.40 -6.89
C PHE A 465 3.52 4.84 -5.46
N THR A 466 3.87 3.88 -4.58
CA THR A 466 5.09 3.90 -3.72
C THR A 466 4.91 3.23 -2.35
N ASN A 467 5.69 2.18 -2.13
CA ASN A 467 6.85 2.17 -1.23
C ASN A 467 7.37 0.73 -1.16
N VAL A 468 8.22 0.38 -2.12
CA VAL A 468 9.09 -0.82 -2.09
C VAL A 468 10.51 -0.26 -2.04
N GLU A 469 10.97 0.20 -0.87
CA GLU A 469 12.37 0.67 -0.73
C GLU A 469 12.82 0.90 0.73
N ALA A 470 12.07 0.44 1.74
CA ALA A 470 12.60 0.35 3.11
C ALA A 470 12.91 -1.10 3.54
N ASN A 471 12.60 -2.08 2.69
CA ASN A 471 12.84 -3.50 2.91
C ASN A 471 13.04 -4.23 1.57
N GLU A 472 13.67 -3.59 0.57
CA GLU A 472 14.11 -4.35 -0.61
C GLU A 472 15.26 -5.26 -0.18
N SER A 473 15.14 -6.57 -0.46
CA SER A 473 16.27 -7.49 -0.32
C SER A 473 17.46 -6.99 -1.16
N ASP A 474 18.68 -7.33 -0.76
CA ASP A 474 19.88 -6.95 -1.51
C ASP A 474 19.80 -7.36 -2.99
N GLU A 475 19.02 -8.39 -3.31
CA GLU A 475 18.74 -8.84 -4.68
C GLU A 475 17.89 -7.84 -5.46
N VAL A 476 16.81 -7.31 -4.87
CA VAL A 476 15.95 -6.33 -5.54
C VAL A 476 16.67 -4.98 -5.69
N ARG A 477 17.47 -4.58 -4.68
CA ARG A 477 18.30 -3.36 -4.78
C ARG A 477 19.34 -3.46 -5.89
N ARG A 478 19.95 -4.64 -6.08
CA ARG A 478 20.87 -4.92 -7.20
C ARG A 478 20.11 -4.95 -8.53
N PHE A 479 18.92 -5.52 -8.58
CA PHE A 479 18.08 -5.54 -9.77
C PHE A 479 17.66 -4.13 -10.20
N ARG A 480 17.31 -3.26 -9.25
CA ARG A 480 17.00 -1.84 -9.47
C ARG A 480 18.19 -1.05 -9.99
N GLN A 481 19.40 -1.30 -9.47
CA GLN A 481 20.63 -0.72 -10.01
C GLN A 481 20.91 -1.17 -11.44
N GLN A 482 20.60 -2.42 -11.78
CA GLN A 482 20.74 -2.95 -13.14
C GLN A 482 19.69 -2.36 -14.07
N PHE A 483 18.43 -2.24 -13.64
CA PHE A 483 17.38 -1.56 -14.40
C PHE A 483 17.76 -0.11 -14.71
N ALA A 484 18.25 0.65 -13.73
CA ALA A 484 18.66 2.03 -13.93
C ALA A 484 19.82 2.18 -14.96
N GLN A 485 20.67 1.16 -15.10
CA GLN A 485 21.71 1.16 -16.14
C GLN A 485 21.17 0.82 -17.54
N LEU A 486 20.02 0.16 -17.61
CA LEU A 486 19.38 -0.29 -18.86
C LEU A 486 18.33 0.70 -19.37
N ALA A 487 17.62 1.38 -18.46
CA ALA A 487 16.46 2.22 -18.71
C ALA A 487 16.80 3.69 -19.01
N GLY A 488 18.08 4.02 -19.24
CA GLY A 488 18.52 5.36 -19.60
C GLY A 488 18.20 6.45 -18.56
N PRO A 489 18.33 7.75 -18.93
CA PRO A 489 18.05 8.88 -18.05
C PRO A 489 16.57 9.05 -17.69
N ASP A 490 15.68 8.50 -18.52
CA ASP A 490 14.23 8.53 -18.39
C ASP A 490 13.67 7.43 -17.48
N MET A 491 14.52 6.49 -17.04
CA MET A 491 14.15 5.41 -16.09
C MET A 491 12.99 4.53 -16.60
N GLU A 492 12.86 4.42 -17.92
CA GLU A 492 11.85 3.62 -18.61
C GLU A 492 12.52 2.77 -19.71
N VAL A 493 12.03 1.56 -19.93
CA VAL A 493 12.58 0.64 -20.94
C VAL A 493 11.67 0.63 -22.16
N GLY A 494 12.14 1.16 -23.28
CA GLY A 494 11.42 1.11 -24.55
C GLY A 494 11.56 -0.23 -25.28
N ALA A 495 10.81 -0.40 -26.37
CA ALA A 495 10.86 -1.62 -27.18
C ALA A 495 12.26 -1.91 -27.76
N THR A 496 13.00 -0.87 -28.15
CA THR A 496 14.38 -0.99 -28.65
C THR A 496 15.32 -1.45 -27.55
N ASP A 497 15.18 -0.92 -26.33
CA ASP A 497 16.01 -1.28 -25.19
C ASP A 497 15.73 -2.73 -24.77
N LEU A 498 14.44 -3.11 -24.72
CA LEU A 498 14.02 -4.48 -24.44
C LEU A 498 14.58 -5.47 -25.46
N MET A 499 14.52 -5.14 -26.75
CA MET A 499 15.11 -5.95 -27.84
C MET A 499 16.60 -6.19 -27.61
N ASN A 500 17.36 -5.14 -27.31
CA ASN A 500 18.79 -5.22 -27.05
C ASN A 500 19.10 -6.09 -25.82
N ILE A 501 18.31 -5.96 -24.75
CA ILE A 501 18.46 -6.74 -23.52
C ILE A 501 18.22 -8.23 -23.80
N LEU A 502 17.08 -8.57 -24.42
CA LEU A 502 16.69 -9.96 -24.67
C LEU A 502 17.65 -10.66 -25.64
N ASN A 503 18.06 -9.98 -26.72
CA ASN A 503 19.02 -10.53 -27.69
C ASN A 503 20.41 -10.73 -27.08
N LYS A 504 20.83 -9.85 -26.17
CA LYS A 504 22.09 -10.02 -25.44
C LYS A 504 22.04 -11.20 -24.48
N VAL A 505 20.89 -11.49 -23.87
CA VAL A 505 20.69 -12.70 -23.04
C VAL A 505 20.71 -13.96 -23.91
N LEU A 506 19.99 -13.96 -25.03
CA LEU A 506 19.99 -15.06 -25.98
C LEU A 506 21.41 -15.41 -26.46
N SER A 507 22.25 -14.41 -26.76
CA SER A 507 23.63 -14.65 -27.19
C SER A 507 24.50 -15.44 -26.18
N LYS A 508 24.11 -15.46 -24.91
CA LYS A 508 24.82 -16.18 -23.83
C LYS A 508 24.29 -17.59 -23.58
N HIS A 509 23.09 -17.90 -24.07
CA HIS A 509 22.45 -19.20 -23.97
C HIS A 509 22.44 -19.88 -25.34
N LYS A 510 23.59 -20.46 -25.72
CA LYS A 510 23.76 -21.18 -26.99
C LYS A 510 22.85 -22.39 -27.14
N ASP A 511 22.23 -22.83 -26.05
CA ASP A 511 21.23 -23.89 -25.95
C ASP A 511 19.83 -23.44 -26.40
N LEU A 512 19.57 -22.14 -26.57
CA LEU A 512 18.31 -21.61 -27.09
C LEU A 512 18.47 -21.28 -28.58
N LYS A 513 17.77 -22.01 -29.45
CA LYS A 513 17.73 -21.73 -30.88
C LYS A 513 16.66 -20.66 -31.14
N SER A 514 17.07 -19.49 -31.63
CA SER A 514 16.17 -18.42 -32.03
C SER A 514 16.89 -17.41 -32.91
N ASP A 515 16.18 -16.79 -33.85
CA ASP A 515 16.66 -15.69 -34.69
C ASP A 515 16.76 -14.35 -33.93
N GLY A 516 16.45 -14.38 -32.63
CA GLY A 516 16.40 -13.20 -31.77
C GLY A 516 15.00 -12.60 -31.70
N PHE A 517 14.77 -11.74 -30.72
CA PHE A 517 13.58 -10.92 -30.63
C PHE A 517 13.66 -9.79 -31.65
N SER A 518 12.66 -9.71 -32.53
CA SER A 518 12.51 -8.58 -33.45
C SER A 518 11.98 -7.34 -32.72
N LEU A 519 12.17 -6.17 -33.33
CA LEU A 519 11.65 -4.92 -32.78
C LEU A 519 10.13 -4.94 -32.66
N ASP A 520 9.42 -5.53 -33.62
CA ASP A 520 7.96 -5.62 -33.59
C ASP A 520 7.47 -6.57 -32.50
N THR A 521 8.19 -7.67 -32.24
CA THR A 521 7.89 -8.54 -31.10
C THR A 521 8.06 -7.78 -29.78
N CYS A 522 9.12 -6.98 -29.65
CA CYS A 522 9.34 -6.19 -28.45
C CYS A 522 8.34 -5.04 -28.31
N ARG A 523 7.92 -4.39 -29.40
CA ARG A 523 6.82 -3.41 -29.39
C ARG A 523 5.52 -4.03 -28.89
N SER A 524 5.22 -5.24 -29.38
CA SER A 524 4.05 -5.99 -28.95
C SER A 524 4.10 -6.30 -27.46
N ILE A 525 5.23 -6.84 -26.98
CA ILE A 525 5.46 -7.12 -25.56
C ILE A 525 5.32 -5.86 -24.72
N VAL A 526 5.91 -4.73 -25.12
CA VAL A 526 5.77 -3.46 -24.39
C VAL A 526 4.30 -3.05 -24.34
N SER A 527 3.59 -3.06 -25.48
CA SER A 527 2.19 -2.61 -25.54
C SER A 527 1.21 -3.37 -24.65
N VAL A 528 1.46 -4.66 -24.39
CA VAL A 528 0.58 -5.50 -23.55
C VAL A 528 1.00 -5.50 -22.08
N MET A 529 2.18 -4.96 -21.78
CA MET A 529 2.76 -4.85 -20.44
C MET A 529 2.63 -3.43 -19.87
N ASP A 530 2.61 -2.42 -20.74
CA ASP A 530 2.40 -1.01 -20.47
C ASP A 530 0.98 -0.76 -19.96
N SER A 531 0.85 -0.77 -18.64
CA SER A 531 -0.42 -0.64 -17.95
C SER A 531 -0.77 0.83 -17.68
N ASP A 532 0.22 1.72 -17.72
CA ASP A 532 0.07 3.16 -17.51
C ASP A 532 0.03 3.98 -18.81
N THR A 533 0.08 3.32 -19.97
CA THR A 533 -0.01 3.89 -21.32
C THR A 533 1.10 4.89 -21.63
N THR A 534 2.27 4.72 -21.00
CA THR A 534 3.45 5.57 -21.21
C THR A 534 4.14 5.29 -22.55
N GLY A 535 3.84 4.15 -23.18
CA GLY A 535 4.50 3.64 -24.38
C GLY A 535 5.84 2.98 -24.10
N LYS A 536 6.23 2.83 -22.83
CA LYS A 536 7.47 2.21 -22.35
C LYS A 536 7.18 1.42 -21.06
N LEU A 537 8.19 0.72 -20.55
CA LEU A 537 8.05 -0.09 -19.34
C LEU A 537 8.75 0.57 -18.15
N GLY A 538 7.98 0.90 -17.12
CA GLY A 538 8.52 1.32 -15.83
C GLY A 538 9.18 0.15 -15.08
N PHE A 539 9.81 0.45 -13.93
CA PHE A 539 10.54 -0.56 -13.15
C PHE A 539 9.70 -1.77 -12.76
N GLU A 540 8.46 -1.58 -12.26
CA GLU A 540 7.62 -2.69 -11.80
C GLU A 540 7.10 -3.54 -12.96
N GLU A 541 6.74 -2.91 -14.08
CA GLU A 541 6.29 -3.60 -15.30
C GLU A 541 7.43 -4.42 -15.90
N PHE A 542 8.63 -3.83 -15.98
CA PHE A 542 9.82 -4.52 -16.42
C PHE A 542 10.23 -5.64 -15.46
N LYS A 543 10.15 -5.42 -14.14
CA LYS A 543 10.42 -6.44 -13.12
C LYS A 543 9.49 -7.65 -13.26
N TYR A 544 8.19 -7.40 -13.42
CA TYR A 544 7.19 -8.44 -13.64
C TYR A 544 7.47 -9.21 -14.94
N LEU A 545 7.67 -8.49 -16.05
CA LEU A 545 8.02 -9.09 -17.34
C LEU A 545 9.28 -9.95 -17.23
N TRP A 546 10.34 -9.43 -16.62
CA TRP A 546 11.62 -10.11 -16.49
C TRP A 546 11.55 -11.38 -15.65
N ASN A 547 10.81 -11.34 -14.54
CA ASN A 547 10.62 -12.52 -13.69
C ASN A 547 9.85 -13.63 -14.42
N ASN A 548 8.81 -13.26 -15.18
CA ASN A 548 8.07 -14.22 -16.00
C ASN A 548 8.92 -14.79 -17.13
N ILE A 549 9.72 -13.98 -17.83
CA ILE A 549 10.64 -14.48 -18.87
C ILE A 549 11.62 -15.49 -18.30
N LYS A 550 12.23 -15.24 -17.12
CA LYS A 550 13.13 -16.20 -16.46
C LYS A 550 12.40 -17.51 -16.11
N LYS A 551 11.20 -17.43 -15.53
CA LYS A 551 10.38 -18.61 -15.20
C LYS A 551 10.10 -19.44 -16.46
N TRP A 552 9.63 -18.79 -17.51
CA TRP A 552 9.30 -19.45 -18.76
C TRP A 552 10.53 -19.97 -19.49
N GLN A 553 11.70 -19.34 -19.34
CA GLN A 553 12.97 -19.88 -19.80
C GLN A 553 13.32 -21.21 -19.13
N CYS A 554 13.16 -21.31 -17.81
CA CYS A 554 13.39 -22.58 -17.11
C CYS A 554 12.41 -23.67 -17.54
N ILE A 555 11.13 -23.32 -17.72
CA ILE A 555 10.12 -24.26 -18.24
C ILE A 555 10.48 -24.70 -19.67
N TYR A 556 10.88 -23.76 -20.52
CA TYR A 556 11.29 -24.07 -21.89
C TYR A 556 12.42 -25.10 -21.92
N LYS A 557 13.48 -24.87 -21.15
CA LYS A 557 14.62 -25.79 -21.03
C LYS A 557 14.22 -27.15 -20.42
N GLN A 558 13.30 -27.16 -19.46
CA GLN A 558 12.82 -28.40 -18.84
C GLN A 558 12.05 -29.28 -19.82
N TYR A 559 11.33 -28.67 -20.76
CA TYR A 559 10.48 -29.39 -21.73
C TYR A 559 11.18 -29.67 -23.07
N ASP A 560 12.27 -28.96 -23.40
CA ASP A 560 13.19 -29.27 -24.51
C ASP A 560 14.11 -30.45 -24.16
N ARG A 561 13.49 -31.62 -23.92
CA ARG A 561 14.20 -32.85 -23.51
C ARG A 561 15.18 -33.36 -24.55
N ASP A 562 14.93 -33.06 -25.81
CA ASP A 562 15.76 -33.40 -26.95
C ASP A 562 16.90 -32.39 -27.18
N GLN A 563 17.01 -31.33 -26.36
CA GLN A 563 18.00 -30.24 -26.50
C GLN A 563 18.08 -29.71 -27.92
N SER A 564 16.93 -29.69 -28.58
CA SER A 564 16.79 -29.28 -29.97
C SER A 564 16.84 -27.77 -30.14
N GLY A 565 16.67 -27.04 -29.03
CA GLY A 565 16.47 -25.60 -28.99
C GLY A 565 15.08 -25.17 -29.45
N SER A 566 14.13 -26.10 -29.67
CA SER A 566 12.78 -25.80 -30.16
C SER A 566 11.74 -26.81 -29.66
N LEU A 567 10.64 -26.34 -29.05
CA LEU A 567 9.60 -27.23 -28.50
C LEU A 567 8.66 -27.74 -29.61
N GLY A 568 8.50 -29.05 -29.73
CA GLY A 568 7.47 -29.65 -30.58
C GLY A 568 6.06 -29.44 -30.02
N SER A 569 5.04 -29.57 -30.88
CA SER A 569 3.62 -29.34 -30.55
C SER A 569 3.11 -30.06 -29.28
N SER A 570 3.57 -31.29 -29.03
CA SER A 570 3.23 -32.06 -27.82
C SER A 570 3.95 -31.53 -26.56
N GLN A 571 5.17 -31.00 -26.70
CA GLN A 571 5.95 -30.41 -25.61
C GLN A 571 5.41 -29.02 -25.24
N VAL A 572 5.01 -28.21 -26.23
CA VAL A 572 4.40 -26.88 -26.01
C VAL A 572 3.17 -26.98 -25.10
N ARG A 573 2.32 -27.99 -25.32
CA ARG A 573 1.15 -28.22 -24.46
C ARG A 573 1.54 -28.42 -22.99
N GLY A 574 2.54 -29.27 -22.75
CA GLY A 574 3.05 -29.52 -21.39
C GLY A 574 3.69 -28.28 -20.77
N ALA A 575 4.43 -27.51 -21.57
CA ALA A 575 5.09 -26.28 -21.13
C ALA A 575 4.07 -25.17 -20.77
N LEU A 576 3.00 -25.01 -21.55
CA LEU A 576 1.92 -24.05 -21.24
C LEU A 576 1.18 -24.43 -19.94
N GLN A 577 0.93 -25.71 -19.71
CA GLN A 577 0.35 -26.19 -18.46
C GLN A 577 1.27 -25.93 -17.26
N ALA A 578 2.57 -26.21 -17.40
CA ALA A 578 3.57 -25.93 -16.36
C ALA A 578 3.74 -24.42 -16.08
N ALA A 579 3.52 -23.59 -17.10
CA ALA A 579 3.51 -22.13 -16.94
C ALA A 579 2.28 -21.62 -16.18
N GLY A 580 1.22 -22.43 -16.05
CA GLY A 580 0.00 -22.13 -15.30
C GLY A 580 -1.25 -21.92 -16.18
N PHE A 581 -1.17 -22.19 -17.49
CA PHE A 581 -2.27 -21.96 -18.42
C PHE A 581 -3.06 -23.24 -18.68
N GLN A 582 -4.34 -23.24 -18.28
CA GLN A 582 -5.27 -24.33 -18.57
C GLN A 582 -6.16 -23.93 -19.75
N LEU A 583 -5.77 -24.38 -20.95
CA LEU A 583 -6.48 -24.10 -22.19
C LEU A 583 -7.27 -25.31 -22.68
N ASN A 584 -8.32 -25.07 -23.45
CA ASN A 584 -9.01 -26.13 -24.19
C ASN A 584 -8.23 -26.52 -25.46
N GLU A 585 -8.58 -27.64 -26.08
CA GLU A 585 -7.88 -28.16 -27.27
C GLU A 585 -7.88 -27.16 -28.43
N GLN A 586 -8.98 -26.44 -28.64
CA GLN A 586 -9.11 -25.47 -29.73
C GLN A 586 -8.12 -24.31 -29.60
N LEU A 587 -7.92 -23.78 -28.39
CA LEU A 587 -6.96 -22.71 -28.13
C LEU A 587 -5.52 -23.18 -28.30
N TYR A 588 -5.19 -24.43 -27.91
CA TYR A 588 -3.87 -25.01 -28.20
C TYR A 588 -3.60 -25.06 -29.70
N GLN A 589 -4.56 -25.52 -30.50
CA GLN A 589 -4.41 -25.58 -31.96
C GLN A 589 -4.20 -24.18 -32.56
N THR A 590 -4.92 -23.17 -32.06
CA THR A 590 -4.73 -21.77 -32.48
C THR A 590 -3.33 -21.25 -32.12
N ILE A 591 -2.83 -21.54 -30.91
CA ILE A 591 -1.49 -21.14 -30.48
C ILE A 591 -0.42 -21.78 -31.35
N ILE A 592 -0.50 -23.09 -31.60
CA ILE A 592 0.46 -23.79 -32.45
C ILE A 592 0.44 -23.21 -33.88
N ARG A 593 -0.73 -23.01 -34.48
CA ARG A 593 -0.83 -22.43 -35.83
C ARG A 593 -0.30 -21.00 -35.93
N ARG A 594 -0.33 -20.23 -34.84
CA ARG A 594 0.06 -18.81 -34.82
C ARG A 594 1.53 -18.59 -34.47
N TYR A 595 2.10 -19.43 -33.62
CA TYR A 595 3.42 -19.22 -33.03
C TYR A 595 4.42 -20.35 -33.31
N ALA A 596 4.00 -21.51 -33.81
CA ALA A 596 4.94 -22.52 -34.28
C ALA A 596 5.28 -22.29 -35.77
N GLU A 597 6.45 -22.74 -36.17
CA GLU A 597 6.89 -22.78 -37.57
C GLU A 597 6.15 -23.89 -38.35
N GLU A 598 6.39 -23.98 -39.66
CA GLU A 598 5.72 -24.95 -40.56
C GLU A 598 5.97 -26.42 -40.15
N ASP A 599 7.08 -26.69 -39.47
CA ASP A 599 7.43 -28.02 -38.95
C ASP A 599 6.72 -28.35 -37.61
N GLY A 600 5.90 -27.42 -37.09
CA GLY A 600 5.17 -27.55 -35.84
C GLY A 600 6.03 -27.37 -34.59
N ARG A 601 7.26 -26.85 -34.73
CA ARG A 601 8.15 -26.51 -33.61
C ARG A 601 8.03 -25.02 -33.27
N MET A 602 8.15 -24.71 -31.99
CA MET A 602 8.09 -23.36 -31.45
C MET A 602 9.45 -23.00 -30.85
N ASP A 603 10.09 -22.00 -31.44
CA ASP A 603 11.36 -21.46 -30.95
C ASP A 603 11.16 -20.62 -29.66
N PHE A 604 12.26 -20.17 -29.07
CA PHE A 604 12.20 -19.47 -27.79
C PHE A 604 11.52 -18.10 -27.90
N ASN A 605 11.75 -17.34 -28.98
CA ASN A 605 11.15 -16.01 -29.13
C ASN A 605 9.61 -16.12 -29.25
N SER A 606 9.12 -17.12 -29.98
CA SER A 606 7.69 -17.32 -30.23
C SER A 606 6.99 -17.84 -29.00
N PHE A 607 7.67 -18.71 -28.23
CA PHE A 607 7.18 -19.19 -26.95
C PHE A 607 7.00 -18.06 -25.93
N ILE A 608 8.01 -17.18 -25.77
CA ILE A 608 7.91 -16.03 -24.86
C ILE A 608 6.85 -15.05 -25.34
N SER A 609 6.82 -14.70 -26.63
CA SER A 609 5.81 -13.80 -27.21
C SER A 609 4.38 -14.32 -26.99
N CYS A 610 4.16 -15.62 -27.20
CA CYS A 610 2.89 -16.27 -26.93
C CYS A 610 2.49 -16.16 -25.46
N LEU A 611 3.40 -16.47 -24.54
CA LEU A 611 3.11 -16.48 -23.11
C LEU A 611 2.85 -15.08 -22.56
N VAL A 612 3.61 -14.06 -22.99
CA VAL A 612 3.34 -12.66 -22.62
C VAL A 612 1.95 -12.25 -23.08
N ARG A 613 1.59 -12.53 -24.34
CA ARG A 613 0.27 -12.14 -24.87
C ARG A 613 -0.86 -12.91 -24.18
N LEU A 614 -0.68 -14.20 -23.93
CA LEU A 614 -1.66 -15.04 -23.24
C LEU A 614 -1.90 -14.55 -21.81
N ASP A 615 -0.82 -14.27 -21.06
CA ASP A 615 -0.89 -13.69 -19.72
C ASP A 615 -1.65 -12.37 -19.71
N ALA A 616 -1.30 -11.44 -20.62
CA ALA A 616 -1.96 -10.15 -20.74
C ALA A 616 -3.47 -10.26 -21.01
N MET A 617 -3.87 -11.17 -21.91
CA MET A 617 -5.30 -11.40 -22.22
C MET A 617 -6.07 -11.97 -21.03
N PHE A 618 -5.50 -12.94 -20.31
CA PHE A 618 -6.12 -13.45 -19.07
C PHE A 618 -6.26 -12.36 -18.01
N ARG A 619 -5.24 -11.51 -17.85
CA ARG A 619 -5.26 -10.39 -16.90
C ARG A 619 -6.35 -9.38 -17.27
N ALA A 620 -6.41 -8.98 -18.54
CA ALA A 620 -7.42 -8.04 -19.02
C ALA A 620 -8.84 -8.58 -18.81
N PHE A 621 -9.07 -9.84 -19.16
CA PHE A 621 -10.37 -10.49 -18.98
C PHE A 621 -10.79 -10.52 -17.50
N ARG A 622 -9.91 -11.00 -16.59
CA ARG A 622 -10.19 -11.06 -15.15
C ARG A 622 -10.43 -9.70 -14.51
N SER A 623 -9.87 -8.62 -15.07
CA SER A 623 -10.10 -7.27 -14.57
C SER A 623 -11.50 -6.74 -14.88
N LEU A 624 -12.13 -7.28 -15.94
CA LEU A 624 -13.47 -6.90 -16.42
C LEU A 624 -14.56 -7.83 -15.88
N ASP A 625 -14.25 -9.11 -15.68
CA ASP A 625 -15.13 -10.14 -15.09
C ASP A 625 -15.14 -10.03 -13.55
N ARG A 626 -15.90 -9.07 -13.01
CA ARG A 626 -15.94 -8.77 -11.57
C ARG A 626 -16.76 -9.75 -10.74
N ASP A 627 -17.68 -10.45 -11.37
CA ASP A 627 -18.59 -11.44 -10.79
C ASP A 627 -18.14 -12.89 -11.02
N ALA A 628 -17.06 -13.09 -11.79
CA ALA A 628 -16.43 -14.39 -12.06
C ALA A 628 -17.38 -15.38 -12.72
N ASP A 629 -18.30 -14.89 -13.55
CA ASP A 629 -19.26 -15.70 -14.30
C ASP A 629 -18.69 -16.21 -15.63
N GLY A 630 -17.49 -15.74 -16.01
CA GLY A 630 -16.81 -16.11 -17.23
C GLY A 630 -17.27 -15.35 -18.47
N LEU A 631 -18.00 -14.25 -18.32
CA LEU A 631 -18.49 -13.39 -19.40
C LEU A 631 -18.07 -11.94 -19.19
N ILE A 632 -17.78 -11.23 -20.28
CA ILE A 632 -17.54 -9.77 -20.24
C ILE A 632 -18.45 -9.07 -21.25
N GLN A 633 -19.04 -7.95 -20.83
CA GLN A 633 -19.81 -7.08 -21.71
C GLN A 633 -18.99 -5.82 -21.98
N VAL A 634 -18.64 -5.59 -23.24
CA VAL A 634 -17.81 -4.46 -23.67
C VAL A 634 -18.46 -3.73 -24.85
N TYR A 635 -18.30 -2.41 -24.90
CA TYR A 635 -18.66 -1.62 -26.07
C TYR A 635 -17.61 -1.75 -27.17
N ILE A 636 -17.96 -1.42 -28.41
CA ILE A 636 -17.04 -1.52 -29.56
C ILE A 636 -15.71 -0.77 -29.33
N GLN A 637 -15.73 0.37 -28.63
CA GLN A 637 -14.52 1.13 -28.32
C GLN A 637 -13.60 0.38 -27.36
N GLU A 638 -14.17 -0.23 -26.32
CA GLU A 638 -13.44 -1.02 -25.33
C GLU A 638 -12.92 -2.32 -25.96
N TRP A 639 -13.71 -2.95 -26.82
CA TRP A 639 -13.27 -4.10 -27.61
C TRP A 639 -12.06 -3.76 -28.48
N LEU A 640 -12.12 -2.66 -29.24
CA LEU A 640 -10.99 -2.21 -30.06
C LEU A 640 -9.75 -1.95 -29.20
N GLN A 641 -9.91 -1.32 -28.04
CA GLN A 641 -8.81 -1.07 -27.11
C GLN A 641 -8.19 -2.38 -26.57
N LEU A 642 -9.00 -3.42 -26.34
CA LEU A 642 -8.54 -4.72 -25.87
C LEU A 642 -7.92 -5.61 -26.96
N THR A 643 -8.23 -5.39 -28.23
CA THR A 643 -7.78 -6.29 -29.32
C THR A 643 -6.72 -5.71 -30.24
N MET A 644 -6.52 -4.39 -30.25
CA MET A 644 -5.57 -3.72 -31.17
C MET A 644 -4.10 -3.78 -30.72
N TYR A 645 -3.74 -4.75 -29.88
CA TYR A 645 -2.34 -5.02 -29.52
C TYR A 645 -1.65 -5.76 -30.68
N SER A 646 -0.81 -5.06 -31.46
CA SER A 646 -0.01 -5.68 -32.55
C SER A 646 1.24 -6.34 -32.01
#